data_AF-A0A7C1EAC9-F1
#
_entry.id   AF-A0A7C1EAC9-F1
#
_cell.length_a   1.000
_cell.length_b   1.000
_cell.length_c   1.000
_cell.angle_alpha   90.00
_cell.angle_beta   90.00
_cell.angle_gamma   90.00
#
_symmetry.space_group_name_H-M   'P 1'
#
loop_
_entity.id
_entity.type
_entity.pdbx_description
1 polymer ?
#
loop_
_entity_poly.entity_id
_entity_poly.type
_entity_poly.pdbx_seq_one_letter_code
_entity_poly.pdbx_strand_id
1 'polypeptide(L)'
;MRLSRTGCLLFGMTLAFGLWFRIYALDMRPMHTDEAVHAEKFGALLDEGFYAYDPDEYHGPTLNYLALPVAWLRGQASYIDIDEKTLRFVPAIFGTLLLLTPLLFFDGIGLRAAVFSTVLLAFSPAFVYYSRYYIQEMLLVCFTAGFLGGMWRYMRSHRRRWILFAGVCAGLMHATKETCALTFAAVMLAALLTLVLTGWPVRFSLYNRNGLLGLLAAAATSMVFFSSFGKHPDGILDSVLTYTYWLNRAGQHSIHAHPWYWYLDLMVWIEFVQPITWNEDIIAAGALFGFFFAFQRRAGLSHRRPFGVFLALFTLILTIIYSVIPYKTPWCALNFMYGMVLLAGLATDRMLRWDVMRWQKIMLCIVLAGFGVVSPLFQSVFLNTRYAAHPSNPWVYAHTGPDVFKIEQTVRRIADVHPDGKKMFIQVIAPGHDYWPLPWYLRDFEAAAYTDTVDLRLPNAPLVIGHADVKQDVLRKLYETPPPGQRELYVPLFDEYIELRPGVEWRGVVTRSLWEKVFAQTPAAVESSHDQVDEGPIVHIQPDRNEIPKTAKFSHQAMNTVFEIWVQHEDGSYAGRAARAAFTEVDRLEQELSRFIDNSDISRINQARPGESVVVSPDTMACLKIAEEVYARTDGAFDMSVGPLVQLWRQGEPTPDQIARLLPTREGRPFELNAEELTVIVGRPNMELDLGGVAKGYAIDRMAEMLNQWTIEHALIHGGASSVRALGPPQERDGWPIRLSNPHDPAETLVRLALAGRVLSCSGLERGSHIIDPVSGRPASKRRAVWLLTDFSAAKADALTTAFMVLPTEAVAQLADEHPQDGVMLIPADPTQSPLKLGLWP
;
A
#
# COMPACT_ATOMS: atom_id res chain seq x y z
N MET A 1 0.14 47.03 8.13
CA MET A 1 0.81 46.15 9.12
C MET A 1 2.09 45.64 8.48
N ARG A 2 3.25 46.02 9.02
CA ARG A 2 4.53 45.39 8.70
C ARG A 2 4.76 44.24 9.69
N LEU A 3 5.36 43.14 9.25
CA LEU A 3 5.84 42.10 10.17
C LEU A 3 6.89 42.72 11.10
N SER A 4 6.97 42.24 12.35
CA SER A 4 8.08 42.60 13.23
C SER A 4 9.40 42.05 12.67
N ARG A 5 10.55 42.56 13.11
CA ARG A 5 11.86 42.02 12.71
C ARG A 5 11.93 40.51 12.96
N THR A 6 11.46 40.06 14.12
CA THR A 6 11.35 38.64 14.47
C THR A 6 10.41 37.88 13.54
N GLY A 7 9.26 38.47 13.17
CA GLY A 7 8.33 37.86 12.22
C GLY A 7 8.90 37.70 10.81
N CYS A 8 9.70 38.67 10.34
CA CYS A 8 10.41 38.54 9.07
C CYS A 8 11.48 37.45 9.11
N LEU A 9 12.22 37.34 10.22
CA LEU A 9 13.22 36.29 10.40
C LEU A 9 12.58 34.89 10.39
N LEU A 10 11.51 34.68 11.16
CA LEU A 10 10.79 33.40 11.20
C LEU A 10 10.19 33.02 9.84
N PHE A 11 9.66 34.01 9.11
CA PHE A 11 9.16 33.79 7.75
C PHE A 11 10.30 33.40 6.79
N GLY A 12 11.44 34.09 6.87
CA GLY A 12 12.64 33.72 6.10
C GLY A 12 13.14 32.31 6.42
N MET A 13 13.16 31.93 7.70
CA MET A 13 13.51 30.56 8.12
C MET A 13 12.51 29.53 7.58
N THR A 14 11.21 29.83 7.60
CA THR A 14 10.17 28.95 7.04
C THR A 14 10.41 28.69 5.55
N LEU A 15 10.75 29.72 4.78
CA LEU A 15 11.08 29.57 3.36
C LEU A 15 12.38 28.78 3.15
N ALA A 16 13.40 29.01 3.97
CA ALA A 16 14.67 28.29 3.88
C ALA A 16 14.51 26.80 4.22
N PHE A 17 13.81 26.46 5.30
CA PHE A 17 13.49 25.07 5.63
C PHE A 17 12.55 24.43 4.61
N GLY A 18 11.54 25.17 4.15
CA GLY A 18 10.61 24.73 3.11
C GLY A 18 11.33 24.39 1.80
N LEU A 19 12.34 25.15 1.40
CA LEU A 19 13.22 24.84 0.27
C LEU A 19 14.08 23.61 0.58
N TRP A 20 14.77 23.59 1.72
CA TRP A 20 15.66 22.50 2.11
C TRP A 20 14.95 21.14 2.09
N PHE A 21 13.73 21.05 2.65
CA PHE A 21 12.93 19.83 2.62
C PHE A 21 12.57 19.34 1.23
N ARG A 22 12.52 20.22 0.24
CA ARG A 22 12.14 19.89 -1.14
C ARG A 22 13.33 19.48 -1.99
N ILE A 23 14.55 19.88 -1.62
CA ILE A 23 15.77 19.58 -2.40
C ILE A 23 16.68 18.55 -1.74
N TYR A 24 16.49 18.27 -0.44
CA TYR A 24 17.33 17.32 0.29
C TYR A 24 17.11 15.89 -0.22
N ALA A 25 18.17 15.21 -0.66
CA ALA A 25 18.15 13.77 -0.98
C ALA A 25 17.07 13.37 -2.02
N LEU A 26 16.99 14.12 -3.13
CA LEU A 26 16.00 13.93 -4.20
C LEU A 26 16.09 12.57 -4.91
N ASP A 27 17.20 11.86 -4.79
CA ASP A 27 17.51 10.57 -5.41
C ASP A 27 17.12 9.36 -4.56
N MET A 28 16.76 9.53 -3.27
CA MET A 28 16.53 8.37 -2.39
C MET A 28 15.30 7.54 -2.75
N ARG A 29 14.25 8.15 -3.32
CA ARG A 29 13.03 7.41 -3.68
C ARG A 29 13.22 6.78 -5.06
N PRO A 30 12.88 5.49 -5.25
CA PRO A 30 12.75 4.89 -6.59
C PRO A 30 11.95 5.77 -7.55
N MET A 31 12.27 5.74 -8.82
CA MET A 31 11.46 6.38 -9.86
C MET A 31 10.12 5.67 -9.95
N HIS A 32 9.04 6.42 -9.90
CA HIS A 32 7.74 5.89 -10.29
C HIS A 32 7.65 5.73 -11.82
N THR A 33 6.75 4.87 -12.29
CA THR A 33 6.42 4.70 -13.72
C THR A 33 6.20 6.05 -14.43
N ASP A 34 5.26 6.88 -13.97
CA ASP A 34 5.03 8.23 -14.51
C ASP A 34 6.27 9.14 -14.53
N GLU A 35 7.15 9.07 -13.52
CA GLU A 35 8.39 9.85 -13.53
C GLU A 35 9.34 9.35 -14.62
N ALA A 36 9.47 8.03 -14.75
CA ALA A 36 10.35 7.39 -15.71
C ALA A 36 9.90 7.66 -17.16
N VAL A 37 8.59 7.60 -17.42
CA VAL A 37 7.99 7.96 -18.72
C VAL A 37 8.23 9.42 -19.03
N HIS A 38 8.01 10.34 -18.08
CA HIS A 38 8.32 11.75 -18.30
C HIS A 38 9.81 12.02 -18.48
N ALA A 39 10.67 11.26 -17.79
CA ALA A 39 12.12 11.35 -17.96
C ALA A 39 12.56 10.93 -19.36
N GLU A 40 11.98 9.86 -19.91
CA GLU A 40 12.22 9.43 -21.30
C GLU A 40 11.83 10.52 -22.31
N LYS A 41 10.65 11.13 -22.16
CA LYS A 41 10.22 12.23 -23.04
C LYS A 41 11.12 13.47 -22.90
N PHE A 42 11.61 13.75 -21.70
CA PHE A 42 12.63 14.79 -21.51
C PHE A 42 13.95 14.43 -22.19
N GLY A 43 14.34 13.15 -22.14
CA GLY A 43 15.46 12.60 -22.90
C GLY A 43 15.33 12.84 -24.40
N ALA A 44 14.18 12.48 -24.98
CA ALA A 44 13.88 12.75 -26.39
C ALA A 44 13.98 14.25 -26.72
N LEU A 45 13.49 15.12 -25.84
CA LEU A 45 13.65 16.58 -25.99
C LEU A 45 15.12 17.01 -25.97
N LEU A 46 15.97 16.41 -25.14
CA LEU A 46 17.41 16.69 -25.11
C LEU A 46 18.12 16.21 -26.39
N ASP A 47 17.79 14.99 -26.83
CA ASP A 47 18.46 14.32 -27.94
C ASP A 47 18.01 14.88 -29.32
N GLU A 48 16.70 15.09 -29.51
CA GLU A 48 16.11 15.59 -30.77
C GLU A 48 16.01 17.13 -30.83
N GLY A 49 16.07 17.78 -29.67
CA GLY A 49 16.00 19.24 -29.54
C GLY A 49 14.60 19.84 -29.67
N PHE A 50 13.54 19.02 -29.66
CA PHE A 50 12.15 19.48 -29.56
C PHE A 50 11.27 18.42 -28.88
N TYR A 51 10.09 18.84 -28.39
CA TYR A 51 9.12 17.93 -27.77
C TYR A 51 7.99 17.67 -28.77
N ALA A 52 7.71 16.42 -29.13
CA ALA A 52 6.52 16.09 -29.93
C ALA A 52 5.33 15.86 -28.97
N TYR A 53 4.35 16.77 -28.99
CA TYR A 53 3.12 16.58 -28.20
C TYR A 53 2.19 15.61 -28.92
N ASP A 54 1.68 14.62 -28.20
CA ASP A 54 0.74 13.63 -28.68
C ASP A 54 -0.60 13.81 -27.94
N PRO A 55 -1.73 14.01 -28.64
CA PRO A 55 -3.04 14.19 -27.99
C PRO A 55 -3.60 12.91 -27.37
N ASP A 56 -3.16 11.73 -27.82
CA ASP A 56 -3.54 10.42 -27.29
C ASP A 56 -2.67 10.01 -26.08
N GLU A 57 -1.45 10.56 -26.01
CA GLU A 57 -0.41 10.18 -25.04
C GLU A 57 0.06 11.33 -24.13
N TYR A 58 -0.29 11.22 -22.85
CA TYR A 58 0.25 11.96 -21.70
C TYR A 58 0.14 13.52 -21.74
N HIS A 59 0.59 14.15 -20.66
CA HIS A 59 0.36 15.55 -20.34
C HIS A 59 1.24 16.55 -21.07
N GLY A 60 0.83 17.83 -21.08
CA GLY A 60 1.50 18.92 -21.80
C GLY A 60 3.01 19.15 -21.54
N PRO A 61 3.67 19.94 -22.41
CA PRO A 61 5.13 19.99 -22.56
C PRO A 61 5.89 20.77 -21.47
N THR A 62 5.21 21.53 -20.60
CA THR A 62 5.89 22.51 -19.73
C THR A 62 6.91 21.90 -18.76
N LEU A 63 6.63 20.76 -18.12
CA LEU A 63 7.56 20.09 -17.22
C LEU A 63 8.91 19.79 -17.88
N ASN A 64 8.88 19.23 -19.10
CA ASN A 64 10.08 18.85 -19.86
C ASN A 64 10.90 20.08 -20.27
N TYR A 65 10.25 21.12 -20.79
CA TYR A 65 10.96 22.36 -21.12
C TYR A 65 11.54 23.08 -19.90
N LEU A 66 10.88 22.99 -18.73
CA LEU A 66 11.38 23.58 -17.49
C LEU A 66 12.52 22.77 -16.85
N ALA A 67 12.72 21.52 -17.27
CA ALA A 67 13.90 20.72 -16.91
C ALA A 67 15.15 21.07 -17.73
N LEU A 68 15.00 21.61 -18.96
CA LEU A 68 16.14 21.97 -19.82
C LEU A 68 17.16 22.89 -19.14
N PRO A 69 16.78 24.02 -18.50
CA PRO A 69 17.77 24.89 -17.85
C PRO A 69 18.54 24.18 -16.74
N VAL A 70 17.91 23.24 -16.03
CA VAL A 70 18.55 22.48 -14.95
C VAL A 70 19.58 21.50 -15.53
N ALA A 71 19.23 20.79 -16.59
CA ALA A 71 20.15 19.90 -17.30
C ALA A 71 21.35 20.67 -17.88
N TRP A 72 21.11 21.81 -18.54
CA TRP A 72 22.17 22.66 -19.11
C TRP A 72 23.13 23.20 -18.04
N LEU A 73 22.61 23.65 -16.89
CA LEU A 73 23.44 24.12 -15.78
C LEU A 73 24.31 23.01 -15.18
N ARG A 74 23.90 21.76 -15.33
CA ARG A 74 24.64 20.58 -14.87
C ARG A 74 25.51 19.95 -15.96
N GLY A 75 25.54 20.52 -17.16
CA GLY A 75 26.30 19.99 -18.29
C GLY A 75 25.77 18.66 -18.83
N GLN A 76 24.50 18.33 -18.58
CA GLN A 76 23.86 17.12 -19.08
C GLN A 76 23.26 17.42 -20.45
N ALA A 77 23.66 16.63 -21.46
CA ALA A 77 23.30 16.90 -22.85
C ALA A 77 22.51 15.77 -23.51
N SER A 78 22.42 14.60 -22.88
CA SER A 78 21.70 13.43 -23.41
C SER A 78 20.81 12.77 -22.37
N TYR A 79 19.91 11.88 -22.82
CA TYR A 79 19.07 11.06 -21.95
C TYR A 79 19.85 10.20 -20.93
N ILE A 80 21.05 9.76 -21.27
CA ILE A 80 21.86 8.91 -20.38
C ILE A 80 22.50 9.75 -19.26
N ASP A 81 22.78 11.04 -19.51
CA ASP A 81 23.46 11.92 -18.56
C ASP A 81 22.56 12.42 -17.42
N ILE A 82 21.24 12.43 -17.65
CA ILE A 82 20.28 12.96 -16.68
C ILE A 82 20.10 12.01 -15.49
N ASP A 83 19.86 12.60 -14.32
CA ASP A 83 19.64 11.89 -13.06
C ASP A 83 18.35 12.37 -12.39
N GLU A 84 17.90 11.64 -11.36
CA GLU A 84 16.68 11.96 -10.60
C GLU A 84 16.76 13.34 -9.95
N LYS A 85 17.98 13.79 -9.60
CA LYS A 85 18.21 15.11 -9.00
C LYS A 85 17.86 16.20 -10.00
N THR A 86 18.32 16.11 -11.25
CA THR A 86 18.01 17.08 -12.30
C THR A 86 16.51 17.20 -12.51
N LEU A 87 15.83 16.06 -12.64
CA LEU A 87 14.39 16.01 -12.90
C LEU A 87 13.58 16.56 -11.72
N ARG A 88 13.75 15.98 -10.53
CA ARG A 88 12.97 16.33 -9.34
C ARG A 88 13.30 17.72 -8.78
N PHE A 89 14.40 18.34 -9.19
CA PHE A 89 14.70 19.73 -8.82
C PHE A 89 13.68 20.72 -9.38
N VAL A 90 13.09 20.44 -10.55
CA VAL A 90 12.06 21.28 -11.17
C VAL A 90 10.81 21.41 -10.28
N PRO A 91 10.08 20.33 -9.95
CA PRO A 91 8.93 20.41 -9.05
C PRO A 91 9.32 20.92 -7.65
N ALA A 92 10.56 20.71 -7.20
CA ALA A 92 11.04 21.23 -5.91
C ALA A 92 11.12 22.77 -5.91
N ILE A 93 11.59 23.36 -7.01
CA ILE A 93 11.57 24.82 -7.21
C ILE A 93 10.13 25.32 -7.23
N PHE A 94 9.25 24.70 -8.01
CA PHE A 94 7.85 25.15 -8.11
C PHE A 94 7.09 24.99 -6.80
N GLY A 95 7.34 23.91 -6.04
CA GLY A 95 6.83 23.74 -4.68
C GLY A 95 7.35 24.80 -3.71
N THR A 96 8.59 25.26 -3.90
CA THR A 96 9.16 26.37 -3.12
C THR A 96 8.57 27.73 -3.53
N LEU A 97 8.39 27.97 -4.82
CA LEU A 97 7.72 29.18 -5.34
C LEU A 97 6.27 29.26 -4.84
N LEU A 98 5.59 28.12 -4.74
CA LEU A 98 4.23 28.04 -4.19
C LEU A 98 4.15 28.61 -2.77
N LEU A 99 5.20 28.50 -1.94
CA LEU A 99 5.24 29.06 -0.58
C LEU A 99 5.10 30.59 -0.54
N LEU A 100 5.47 31.28 -1.62
CA LEU A 100 5.37 32.73 -1.75
C LEU A 100 3.98 33.19 -2.22
N THR A 101 3.22 32.31 -2.87
CA THR A 101 1.94 32.65 -3.50
C THR A 101 0.85 33.09 -2.52
N PRO A 102 0.76 32.63 -1.24
CA PRO A 102 -0.20 33.18 -0.29
C PRO A 102 -0.05 34.70 -0.08
N LEU A 103 1.15 35.25 -0.25
CA LEU A 103 1.39 36.69 -0.17
C LEU A 103 0.68 37.45 -1.31
N LEU A 104 0.38 36.79 -2.44
CA LEU A 104 -0.45 37.37 -3.50
C LEU A 104 -1.90 37.59 -3.06
N PHE A 105 -2.29 37.23 -1.84
CA PHE A 105 -3.64 37.41 -1.30
C PHE A 105 -3.68 38.22 0.00
N PHE A 106 -2.56 38.81 0.44
CA PHE A 106 -2.44 39.46 1.76
C PHE A 106 -3.50 40.54 2.07
N ASP A 107 -3.99 41.27 1.06
CA ASP A 107 -5.02 42.30 1.26
C ASP A 107 -6.46 41.76 1.19
N GLY A 108 -6.64 40.52 0.68
CA GLY A 108 -7.89 39.77 0.66
C GLY A 108 -8.09 38.92 1.92
N ILE A 109 -7.13 38.06 2.27
CA ILE A 109 -7.22 37.18 3.47
C ILE A 109 -6.56 37.78 4.71
N GLY A 110 -5.64 38.74 4.55
CA GLY A 110 -4.83 39.30 5.63
C GLY A 110 -3.39 38.79 5.63
N LEU A 111 -2.44 39.64 6.04
CA LEU A 111 -1.02 39.29 6.06
C LEU A 111 -0.70 38.12 7.00
N ARG A 112 -1.32 38.08 8.19
CA ARG A 112 -1.14 36.96 9.14
C ARG A 112 -1.67 35.65 8.55
N ALA A 113 -2.86 35.68 7.95
CA ALA A 113 -3.45 34.51 7.27
C ALA A 113 -2.55 34.00 6.14
N ALA A 114 -1.99 34.90 5.33
CA ALA A 114 -1.04 34.55 4.28
C ALA A 114 0.22 33.87 4.84
N VAL A 115 0.80 34.41 5.92
CA VAL A 115 1.98 33.80 6.58
C VAL A 115 1.66 32.42 7.15
N PHE A 116 0.51 32.24 7.82
CA PHE A 116 0.10 30.92 8.30
C PHE A 116 -0.13 29.93 7.16
N SER A 117 -0.73 30.38 6.06
CA SER A 117 -0.90 29.55 4.86
C SER A 117 0.46 29.09 4.32
N THR A 118 1.46 29.98 4.28
CA THR A 118 2.84 29.62 3.89
C THR A 118 3.45 28.58 4.82
N VAL A 119 3.26 28.69 6.13
CA VAL A 119 3.77 27.70 7.11
C VAL A 119 3.13 26.33 6.88
N LEU A 120 1.81 26.27 6.69
CA LEU A 120 1.10 25.01 6.40
C LEU A 120 1.59 24.38 5.09
N LEU A 121 1.77 25.17 4.02
CA LEU A 121 2.34 24.67 2.76
C LEU A 121 3.79 24.19 2.91
N ALA A 122 4.58 24.85 3.75
CA ALA A 122 6.00 24.54 3.90
C ALA A 122 6.21 23.11 4.46
N PHE A 123 5.34 22.68 5.37
CA PHE A 123 5.48 21.44 6.15
C PHE A 123 4.39 20.41 5.91
N SER A 124 3.42 20.65 5.03
CA SER A 124 2.40 19.66 4.66
C SER A 124 3.04 18.41 4.05
N PRO A 125 2.76 17.21 4.58
CA PRO A 125 3.19 15.94 4.00
C PRO A 125 2.92 15.82 2.50
N ALA A 126 1.70 16.12 2.05
CA ALA A 126 1.32 16.00 0.64
C ALA A 126 2.13 16.95 -0.25
N PHE A 127 2.21 18.23 0.14
CA PHE A 127 2.91 19.24 -0.65
C PHE A 127 4.42 19.02 -0.68
N VAL A 128 5.02 18.52 0.41
CA VAL A 128 6.44 18.16 0.43
C VAL A 128 6.67 16.92 -0.45
N TYR A 129 5.88 15.86 -0.28
CA TYR A 129 6.02 14.61 -1.01
C TYR A 129 5.96 14.80 -2.53
N TYR A 130 4.91 15.47 -3.02
CA TYR A 130 4.73 15.67 -4.46
C TYR A 130 5.56 16.80 -5.04
N SER A 131 6.14 17.69 -4.23
CA SER A 131 7.13 18.66 -4.73
C SER A 131 8.47 18.00 -5.05
N ARG A 132 8.67 16.74 -4.65
CA ARG A 132 9.87 15.95 -4.93
C ARG A 132 9.62 14.92 -6.03
N TYR A 133 8.50 15.05 -6.74
CA TYR A 133 8.00 14.07 -7.69
C TYR A 133 7.93 14.67 -9.08
N TYR A 134 8.66 14.10 -10.05
CA TYR A 134 8.77 14.63 -11.41
C TYR A 134 7.50 14.35 -12.24
N ILE A 135 6.43 15.03 -11.85
CA ILE A 135 5.13 15.04 -12.53
C ILE A 135 4.60 16.47 -12.64
N GLN A 136 3.59 16.64 -13.49
CA GLN A 136 3.02 17.95 -13.85
C GLN A 136 2.31 18.67 -12.71
N GLU A 137 1.84 17.95 -11.70
CA GLU A 137 0.85 18.45 -10.75
C GLU A 137 1.36 19.63 -9.92
N MET A 138 2.62 19.60 -9.46
CA MET A 138 3.16 20.70 -8.66
C MET A 138 3.27 22.01 -9.46
N LEU A 139 3.60 21.91 -10.75
CA LEU A 139 3.64 23.05 -11.67
C LEU A 139 2.22 23.59 -11.87
N LEU A 140 1.24 22.71 -12.12
CA LEU A 140 -0.16 23.09 -12.31
C LEU A 140 -0.70 23.87 -11.09
N VAL A 141 -0.41 23.40 -9.88
CA VAL A 141 -0.84 24.08 -8.64
C VAL A 141 -0.14 25.43 -8.48
N CYS A 142 1.17 25.51 -8.78
CA CYS A 142 1.90 26.78 -8.74
C CYS A 142 1.38 27.79 -9.76
N PHE A 143 1.08 27.35 -10.99
CA PHE A 143 0.51 28.21 -12.03
C PHE A 143 -0.94 28.60 -11.71
N THR A 144 -1.73 27.71 -11.12
CA THR A 144 -3.07 28.02 -10.60
C THR A 144 -3.01 29.11 -9.54
N ALA A 145 -2.10 28.99 -8.57
CA ALA A 145 -1.87 30.00 -7.54
C ALA A 145 -1.42 31.35 -8.14
N GLY A 146 -0.52 31.30 -9.14
CA GLY A 146 -0.08 32.46 -9.90
C GLY A 146 -1.21 33.14 -10.69
N PHE A 147 -2.05 32.35 -11.36
CA PHE A 147 -3.22 32.82 -12.09
C PHE A 147 -4.22 33.52 -11.16
N LEU A 148 -4.63 32.87 -10.07
CA LEU A 148 -5.53 33.44 -9.07
C LEU A 148 -4.94 34.72 -8.44
N GLY A 149 -3.65 34.68 -8.10
CA GLY A 149 -2.93 35.82 -7.52
C GLY A 149 -2.80 36.99 -8.49
N GLY A 150 -2.48 36.72 -9.76
CA GLY A 150 -2.40 37.71 -10.82
C GLY A 150 -3.75 38.38 -11.10
N MET A 151 -4.81 37.57 -11.19
CA MET A 151 -6.18 38.06 -11.35
C MET A 151 -6.59 38.95 -10.18
N TRP A 152 -6.38 38.49 -8.94
CA TRP A 152 -6.68 39.27 -7.75
C TRP A 152 -5.87 40.59 -7.72
N ARG A 153 -4.57 40.55 -7.98
CA ARG A 153 -3.71 41.76 -8.01
C ARG A 153 -4.09 42.72 -9.14
N TYR A 154 -4.54 42.21 -10.28
CA TYR A 154 -5.08 43.02 -11.37
C TYR A 154 -6.38 43.71 -10.94
N MET A 155 -7.33 42.99 -10.34
CA MET A 155 -8.59 43.57 -9.85
C MET A 155 -8.36 44.68 -8.81
N ARG A 156 -7.27 44.60 -8.03
CA ARG A 156 -6.93 45.59 -7.01
C ARG A 156 -6.21 46.82 -7.53
N SER A 157 -5.35 46.66 -8.54
CA SER A 157 -4.43 47.73 -8.98
C SER A 157 -4.63 48.19 -10.42
N HIS A 158 -5.40 47.45 -11.22
CA HIS A 158 -5.62 47.63 -12.65
C HIS A 158 -4.35 47.76 -13.51
N ARG A 159 -3.18 47.34 -12.98
CA ARG A 159 -1.90 47.41 -13.72
C ARG A 159 -1.78 46.28 -14.73
N ARG A 160 -1.42 46.61 -15.97
CA ARG A 160 -1.27 45.66 -17.09
C ARG A 160 -0.35 44.48 -16.79
N ARG A 161 0.72 44.68 -16.02
CA ARG A 161 1.65 43.61 -15.64
C ARG A 161 0.97 42.42 -14.94
N TRP A 162 -0.09 42.65 -14.18
CA TRP A 162 -0.76 41.59 -13.43
C TRP A 162 -1.71 40.76 -14.28
N ILE A 163 -2.38 41.39 -15.26
CA ILE A 163 -3.21 40.65 -16.21
C ILE A 163 -2.35 39.90 -17.23
N LEU A 164 -1.19 40.45 -17.62
CA LEU A 164 -0.18 39.72 -18.39
C LEU A 164 0.33 38.51 -17.61
N PHE A 165 0.71 38.70 -16.34
CA PHE A 165 1.14 37.60 -15.48
C PHE A 165 0.06 36.52 -15.32
N ALA A 166 -1.19 36.92 -15.08
CA ALA A 166 -2.31 35.98 -15.04
C ALA A 166 -2.51 35.24 -16.37
N GLY A 167 -2.42 35.94 -17.50
CA GLY A 167 -2.48 35.34 -18.84
C GLY A 167 -1.38 34.30 -19.06
N VAL A 168 -0.12 34.66 -18.77
CA VAL A 168 1.02 33.72 -18.85
C VAL A 168 0.79 32.50 -17.96
N CYS A 169 0.36 32.68 -16.70
CA CYS A 169 0.04 31.55 -15.82
C CYS A 169 -1.09 30.68 -16.38
N ALA A 170 -2.14 31.27 -16.96
CA ALA A 170 -3.23 30.50 -17.58
C ALA A 170 -2.75 29.70 -18.81
N GLY A 171 -1.89 30.28 -19.64
CA GLY A 171 -1.25 29.56 -20.76
C GLY A 171 -0.34 28.43 -20.30
N LEU A 172 0.42 28.65 -19.21
CA LEU A 172 1.25 27.62 -18.59
C LEU A 172 0.40 26.50 -17.98
N MET A 173 -0.72 26.81 -17.30
CA MET A 173 -1.66 25.80 -16.81
C MET A 173 -2.13 24.89 -17.95
N HIS A 174 -2.54 25.49 -19.08
CA HIS A 174 -2.96 24.74 -20.27
C HIS A 174 -1.84 23.87 -20.84
N ALA A 175 -0.63 24.41 -20.94
CA ALA A 175 0.55 23.68 -21.42
C ALA A 175 1.16 22.71 -20.38
N THR A 176 0.61 22.64 -19.17
CA THR A 176 0.99 21.68 -18.14
C THR A 176 0.08 20.46 -18.17
N LYS A 177 -1.23 20.69 -18.11
CA LYS A 177 -2.18 19.60 -17.95
C LYS A 177 -3.60 20.04 -18.30
N GLU A 178 -4.31 19.14 -18.94
CA GLU A 178 -5.64 19.26 -19.54
C GLU A 178 -6.70 19.42 -18.43
N THR A 179 -6.43 18.85 -17.24
CA THR A 179 -7.26 19.03 -16.03
C THR A 179 -7.33 20.49 -15.57
N CYS A 180 -6.51 21.41 -16.11
CA CYS A 180 -6.66 22.84 -15.90
C CYS A 180 -8.06 23.36 -16.27
N ALA A 181 -8.76 22.70 -17.20
CA ALA A 181 -10.13 23.04 -17.59
C ALA A 181 -11.10 22.97 -16.40
N LEU A 182 -10.92 21.99 -15.50
CA LEU A 182 -11.70 21.84 -14.27
C LEU A 182 -11.48 23.05 -13.34
N THR A 183 -10.23 23.50 -13.22
CA THR A 183 -9.87 24.68 -12.43
C THR A 183 -10.48 25.96 -13.03
N PHE A 184 -10.42 26.16 -14.35
CA PHE A 184 -11.05 27.31 -14.99
C PHE A 184 -12.57 27.31 -14.80
N ALA A 185 -13.23 26.17 -14.94
CA ALA A 185 -14.66 26.01 -14.66
C ALA A 185 -15.01 26.37 -13.21
N ALA A 186 -14.23 25.86 -12.24
CA ALA A 186 -14.41 26.18 -10.83
C ALA A 186 -14.23 27.68 -10.53
N VAL A 187 -13.22 28.32 -11.13
CA VAL A 187 -12.99 29.78 -10.99
C VAL A 187 -14.17 30.58 -11.53
N MET A 188 -14.66 30.25 -12.73
CA MET A 188 -15.79 30.95 -13.34
C MET A 188 -17.06 30.83 -12.49
N LEU A 189 -17.39 29.60 -12.06
CA LEU A 189 -18.57 29.34 -11.25
C LEU A 189 -18.47 30.02 -9.87
N ALA A 190 -17.31 29.93 -9.20
CA ALA A 190 -17.08 30.59 -7.92
C ALA A 190 -17.17 32.12 -8.03
N ALA A 191 -16.63 32.71 -9.10
CA ALA A 191 -16.71 34.15 -9.35
C ALA A 191 -18.16 34.61 -9.57
N LEU A 192 -18.94 33.86 -10.36
CA LEU A 192 -20.36 34.14 -10.60
C LEU A 192 -21.18 34.07 -9.31
N LEU A 193 -21.04 32.99 -8.54
CA LEU A 193 -21.74 32.83 -7.27
C LEU A 193 -21.33 33.91 -6.26
N THR A 194 -20.05 34.30 -6.23
CA THR A 194 -19.57 35.39 -5.37
C THR A 194 -20.21 36.73 -5.75
N LEU A 195 -20.31 37.03 -7.05
CA LEU A 195 -20.98 38.23 -7.55
C LEU A 195 -22.44 38.27 -7.07
N VAL A 196 -23.17 37.16 -7.20
CA VAL A 196 -24.57 37.03 -6.74
C VAL A 196 -24.68 37.21 -5.22
N LEU A 197 -23.83 36.55 -4.44
CA LEU A 197 -23.95 36.51 -2.97
C LEU A 197 -23.44 37.77 -2.26
N THR A 198 -22.49 38.49 -2.87
CA THR A 198 -21.83 39.63 -2.22
C THR A 198 -22.10 40.96 -2.90
N GLY A 199 -22.73 40.96 -4.09
CA GLY A 199 -22.90 42.15 -4.91
C GLY A 199 -21.58 42.80 -5.31
N TRP A 200 -20.46 42.07 -5.19
CA TRP A 200 -19.13 42.59 -5.46
C TRP A 200 -19.03 42.89 -6.95
N PRO A 201 -18.91 44.17 -7.36
CA PRO A 201 -18.86 44.50 -8.77
C PRO A 201 -17.59 43.91 -9.35
N VAL A 202 -17.73 42.80 -10.07
CA VAL A 202 -16.67 42.26 -10.92
C VAL A 202 -16.51 43.27 -12.05
N ARG A 203 -15.69 44.32 -11.84
CA ARG A 203 -15.20 45.21 -12.91
C ARG A 203 -14.16 44.48 -13.78
N PHE A 204 -14.42 43.21 -14.07
CA PHE A 204 -13.64 42.39 -14.98
C PHE A 204 -14.48 42.22 -16.23
N SER A 205 -14.15 42.98 -17.26
CA SER A 205 -14.72 42.79 -18.58
C SER A 205 -13.64 42.17 -19.44
N LEU A 206 -13.87 40.93 -19.88
CA LEU A 206 -13.04 40.28 -20.91
C LEU A 206 -13.05 41.10 -22.22
N TYR A 207 -14.12 41.89 -22.44
CA TYR A 207 -14.30 42.77 -23.59
C TYR A 207 -13.50 44.08 -23.51
N ASN A 208 -12.74 44.34 -22.44
CA ASN A 208 -11.85 45.49 -22.39
C ASN A 208 -10.45 45.14 -22.93
N ARG A 209 -9.68 46.17 -23.34
CA ARG A 209 -8.33 45.99 -23.92
C ARG A 209 -7.38 45.19 -23.04
N ASN A 210 -7.54 45.23 -21.71
CA ASN A 210 -6.68 44.50 -20.79
C ASN A 210 -7.08 43.02 -20.68
N GLY A 211 -8.38 42.70 -20.75
CA GLY A 211 -8.89 41.33 -20.82
C GLY A 211 -8.39 40.63 -22.08
N LEU A 212 -8.49 41.31 -23.23
CA LEU A 212 -7.91 40.83 -24.49
C LEU A 212 -6.40 40.61 -24.37
N LEU A 213 -5.67 41.53 -23.74
CA LEU A 213 -4.23 41.40 -23.51
C LEU A 213 -3.89 40.15 -22.68
N GLY A 214 -4.67 39.85 -21.64
CA GLY A 214 -4.51 38.63 -20.84
C GLY A 214 -4.79 37.36 -21.63
N LEU A 215 -5.86 37.33 -22.43
CA LEU A 215 -6.20 36.20 -23.29
C LEU A 215 -5.12 35.97 -24.37
N LEU A 216 -4.63 37.03 -25.01
CA LEU A 216 -3.54 36.94 -25.98
C LEU A 216 -2.26 36.42 -25.34
N ALA A 217 -1.95 36.85 -24.11
CA ALA A 217 -0.80 36.32 -23.38
C ALA A 217 -0.98 34.81 -23.08
N ALA A 218 -2.16 34.38 -22.64
CA ALA A 218 -2.45 32.97 -22.39
C ALA A 218 -2.34 32.12 -23.67
N ALA A 219 -2.98 32.56 -24.75
CA ALA A 219 -2.93 31.89 -26.05
C ALA A 219 -1.49 31.82 -26.58
N ALA A 220 -0.75 32.94 -26.56
CA ALA A 220 0.63 32.98 -27.01
C ALA A 220 1.52 32.04 -26.19
N THR A 221 1.41 32.04 -24.86
CA THR A 221 2.17 31.12 -24.01
C THR A 221 1.84 29.67 -24.31
N SER A 222 0.55 29.32 -24.38
CA SER A 222 0.12 27.97 -24.73
C SER A 222 0.65 27.53 -26.10
N MET A 223 0.48 28.37 -27.12
CA MET A 223 0.91 28.09 -28.49
C MET A 223 2.43 27.91 -28.58
N VAL A 224 3.21 28.72 -27.87
CA VAL A 224 4.69 28.59 -27.87
C VAL A 224 5.13 27.23 -27.35
N PHE A 225 4.53 26.76 -26.26
CA PHE A 225 4.90 25.48 -25.67
C PHE A 225 4.42 24.29 -26.51
N PHE A 226 3.16 24.29 -26.94
CA PHE A 226 2.61 23.18 -27.76
C PHE A 226 3.15 23.14 -29.18
N SER A 227 3.59 24.28 -29.74
CA SER A 227 4.30 24.30 -31.02
C SER A 227 5.77 23.91 -30.91
N SER A 228 6.25 23.59 -29.70
CA SER A 228 7.66 23.32 -29.42
C SER A 228 8.58 24.44 -29.92
N PHE A 229 8.18 25.68 -29.60
CA PHE A 229 8.84 26.91 -30.04
C PHE A 229 8.92 27.03 -31.58
N GLY A 230 7.90 26.53 -32.28
CA GLY A 230 7.77 26.57 -33.73
C GLY A 230 8.34 25.35 -34.46
N LYS A 231 8.90 24.36 -33.75
CA LYS A 231 9.44 23.13 -34.35
C LYS A 231 8.38 22.06 -34.62
N HIS A 232 7.25 22.09 -33.91
CA HIS A 232 6.14 21.13 -34.05
C HIS A 232 4.78 21.86 -34.02
N PRO A 233 4.44 22.65 -35.05
CA PRO A 233 3.26 23.52 -35.04
C PRO A 233 1.93 22.77 -34.90
N ASP A 234 1.85 21.52 -35.36
CA ASP A 234 0.65 20.68 -35.28
C ASP A 234 0.18 20.45 -33.83
N GLY A 235 1.13 20.47 -32.88
CA GLY A 235 0.84 20.31 -31.45
C GLY A 235 -0.12 21.36 -30.89
N ILE A 236 -0.26 22.54 -31.54
CA ILE A 236 -1.28 23.53 -31.17
C ILE A 236 -2.69 22.96 -31.38
N LEU A 237 -2.94 22.34 -32.53
CA LEU A 237 -4.24 21.76 -32.86
C LEU A 237 -4.51 20.55 -31.96
N ASP A 238 -3.48 19.72 -31.76
CA ASP A 238 -3.55 18.54 -30.90
C ASP A 238 -3.93 18.90 -29.46
N SER A 239 -3.40 20.03 -28.93
CA SER A 239 -3.76 20.52 -27.59
C SER A 239 -5.24 20.87 -27.41
N VAL A 240 -5.98 21.05 -28.51
CA VAL A 240 -7.43 21.26 -28.50
C VAL A 240 -8.17 19.93 -28.69
N LEU A 241 -7.64 19.06 -29.56
CA LEU A 241 -8.22 17.74 -29.84
C LEU A 241 -8.15 16.81 -28.63
N THR A 242 -7.15 16.94 -27.76
CA THR A 242 -6.99 16.13 -26.54
C THR A 242 -8.26 16.07 -25.67
N TYR A 243 -9.05 17.15 -25.58
CA TYR A 243 -10.29 17.17 -24.81
C TYR A 243 -11.37 16.23 -25.37
N THR A 244 -11.37 16.01 -26.69
CA THR A 244 -12.31 15.06 -27.33
C THR A 244 -11.93 13.61 -27.02
N TYR A 245 -10.63 13.30 -27.04
CA TYR A 245 -10.10 11.99 -26.65
C TYR A 245 -10.32 11.71 -25.16
N TRP A 246 -10.09 12.71 -24.31
CA TRP A 246 -10.34 12.63 -22.87
C TRP A 246 -11.80 12.30 -22.54
N LEU A 247 -12.77 12.93 -23.23
CA LEU A 247 -14.20 12.65 -23.07
C LEU A 247 -14.57 11.23 -23.49
N ASN A 248 -13.95 10.69 -24.55
CA ASN A 248 -14.18 9.33 -25.01
C ASN A 248 -13.59 8.28 -24.05
N ARG A 249 -12.45 8.57 -23.41
CA ARG A 249 -11.77 7.67 -22.48
C ARG A 249 -12.43 7.61 -21.10
N ALA A 250 -13.12 8.68 -20.69
CA ALA A 250 -13.84 8.76 -19.41
C ALA A 250 -15.00 7.75 -19.26
N GLY A 251 -15.43 7.08 -20.35
CA GLY A 251 -16.51 6.09 -20.35
C GLY A 251 -16.10 4.63 -20.15
N GLN A 252 -14.81 4.32 -20.00
CA GLN A 252 -14.32 2.94 -19.86
C GLN A 252 -13.99 2.59 -18.39
N HIS A 253 -14.37 1.38 -17.94
CA HIS A 253 -14.07 0.90 -16.59
C HIS A 253 -12.56 0.86 -16.35
N SER A 254 -12.10 1.56 -15.32
CA SER A 254 -10.70 1.67 -14.94
C SER A 254 -10.46 1.02 -13.58
N ILE A 255 -9.30 0.38 -13.43
CA ILE A 255 -8.77 -0.22 -12.20
C ILE A 255 -8.58 0.84 -11.09
N HIS A 256 -8.66 2.13 -11.41
CA HIS A 256 -8.48 3.27 -10.50
C HIS A 256 -9.80 3.95 -10.08
N ALA A 257 -10.90 3.21 -10.09
CA ALA A 257 -12.21 3.72 -9.67
C ALA A 257 -12.30 3.75 -8.13
N HIS A 258 -12.40 4.95 -7.56
CA HIS A 258 -12.51 5.16 -6.12
C HIS A 258 -13.84 5.84 -5.75
N PRO A 259 -14.38 5.60 -4.54
CA PRO A 259 -15.62 6.23 -4.09
C PRO A 259 -15.50 7.76 -4.00
N TRP A 260 -16.63 8.47 -3.97
CA TRP A 260 -16.64 9.94 -4.00
C TRP A 260 -15.92 10.58 -2.79
N TYR A 261 -15.93 9.89 -1.65
CA TYR A 261 -15.30 10.35 -0.41
C TYR A 261 -13.81 10.05 -0.33
N TRP A 262 -13.22 9.33 -1.30
CA TRP A 262 -11.84 8.85 -1.22
C TRP A 262 -10.79 9.93 -0.96
N TYR A 263 -10.90 11.11 -1.59
CA TYR A 263 -9.97 12.22 -1.30
C TYR A 263 -10.12 12.77 0.12
N LEU A 264 -11.35 12.81 0.66
CA LEU A 264 -11.58 13.24 2.04
C LEU A 264 -11.03 12.21 3.02
N ASP A 265 -11.18 10.94 2.67
CA ASP A 265 -10.59 9.82 3.37
C ASP A 265 -9.07 9.96 3.38
N LEU A 266 -8.41 10.10 2.22
CA LEU A 266 -6.96 10.31 2.11
C LEU A 266 -6.42 11.46 2.99
N MET A 267 -7.21 12.52 3.23
CA MET A 267 -6.81 13.65 4.08
C MET A 267 -7.00 13.41 5.57
N VAL A 268 -7.97 12.56 5.96
CA VAL A 268 -8.45 12.37 7.34
C VAL A 268 -8.17 10.96 7.87
N TRP A 269 -7.85 10.02 7.00
CA TRP A 269 -7.72 8.59 7.28
C TRP A 269 -6.59 8.32 8.25
N ILE A 270 -6.90 7.50 9.25
CA ILE A 270 -6.00 7.04 10.29
C ILE A 270 -6.07 5.51 10.26
N GLU A 271 -5.27 4.89 9.38
CA GLU A 271 -4.94 3.47 9.53
C GLU A 271 -3.73 3.34 10.44
N PHE A 272 -3.94 2.68 11.57
CA PHE A 272 -2.89 2.36 12.53
C PHE A 272 -2.01 1.25 11.97
N VAL A 273 -0.95 1.64 11.25
CA VAL A 273 0.17 0.75 10.95
C VAL A 273 1.47 1.47 11.38
N GLN A 274 1.86 1.23 12.64
CA GLN A 274 3.22 1.32 13.24
C GLN A 274 4.17 2.45 12.77
N PRO A 275 4.68 3.38 13.62
CA PRO A 275 4.18 3.86 14.91
C PRO A 275 3.62 5.31 14.85
N ILE A 276 3.42 5.89 13.66
CA ILE A 276 3.08 7.31 13.47
C ILE A 276 1.83 7.43 12.59
N THR A 277 0.85 8.20 13.02
CA THR A 277 -0.33 8.57 12.22
C THR A 277 0.02 9.68 11.22
N TRP A 278 -0.34 9.50 9.95
CA TRP A 278 -0.14 10.51 8.90
C TRP A 278 -1.47 11.20 8.59
N ASN A 279 -1.51 12.54 8.58
CA ASN A 279 -2.74 13.26 8.30
C ASN A 279 -2.51 14.70 7.78
N GLU A 280 -3.55 15.26 7.16
CA GLU A 280 -3.64 16.68 6.79
C GLU A 280 -4.78 17.36 7.59
N ASP A 281 -5.02 16.86 8.81
CA ASP A 281 -6.16 17.17 9.68
C ASP A 281 -6.30 18.67 9.97
N ILE A 282 -5.20 19.35 10.25
CA ILE A 282 -5.17 20.79 10.54
C ILE A 282 -5.56 21.62 9.30
N ILE A 283 -5.22 21.14 8.10
CA ILE A 283 -5.60 21.79 6.84
C ILE A 283 -7.09 21.53 6.58
N ALA A 284 -7.56 20.29 6.71
CA ALA A 284 -8.95 19.93 6.50
C ALA A 284 -9.88 20.64 7.49
N ALA A 285 -9.61 20.53 8.79
CA ALA A 285 -10.38 21.18 9.84
C ALA A 285 -10.28 22.71 9.74
N GLY A 286 -9.07 23.24 9.52
CA GLY A 286 -8.84 24.67 9.33
C GLY A 286 -9.61 25.21 8.11
N ALA A 287 -9.66 24.46 7.01
CA ALA A 287 -10.40 24.84 5.82
C ALA A 287 -11.91 24.87 6.07
N LEU A 288 -12.45 23.91 6.82
CA LEU A 288 -13.85 23.89 7.23
C LEU A 288 -14.22 25.13 8.06
N PHE A 289 -13.43 25.46 9.08
CA PHE A 289 -13.63 26.70 9.85
C PHE A 289 -13.47 27.95 8.97
N GLY A 290 -12.46 27.96 8.10
CA GLY A 290 -12.17 29.04 7.16
C GLY A 290 -13.32 29.30 6.20
N PHE A 291 -13.96 28.22 5.71
CA PHE A 291 -15.15 28.27 4.89
C PHE A 291 -16.28 29.01 5.62
N PHE A 292 -16.65 28.60 6.84
CA PHE A 292 -17.69 29.30 7.60
C PHE A 292 -17.32 30.76 7.90
N PHE A 293 -16.08 31.02 8.25
CA PHE A 293 -15.59 32.37 8.50
C PHE A 293 -15.61 33.27 7.27
N ALA A 294 -15.46 32.72 6.06
CA ALA A 294 -15.56 33.49 4.83
C ALA A 294 -16.94 34.14 4.63
N PHE A 295 -18.02 33.48 5.05
CA PHE A 295 -19.39 33.97 4.85
C PHE A 295 -19.86 34.98 5.90
N GLN A 296 -19.24 34.98 7.09
CA GLN A 296 -19.63 35.87 8.20
C GLN A 296 -19.48 37.35 7.86
N ARG A 297 -20.52 38.14 8.17
CA ARG A 297 -20.50 39.61 8.06
C ARG A 297 -19.95 40.22 9.36
N ARG A 298 -18.85 40.98 9.28
CA ARG A 298 -18.30 41.74 10.42
C ARG A 298 -17.94 43.17 10.05
N ALA A 299 -18.18 44.10 10.97
CA ALA A 299 -17.76 45.49 10.85
C ALA A 299 -16.23 45.60 10.67
N GLY A 300 -15.76 46.44 9.74
CA GLY A 300 -14.33 46.67 9.47
C GLY A 300 -13.63 45.68 8.53
N LEU A 301 -14.28 44.57 8.12
CA LEU A 301 -13.75 43.58 7.17
C LEU A 301 -14.59 43.46 5.89
N SER A 302 -15.55 44.35 5.68
CA SER A 302 -16.48 44.33 4.54
C SER A 302 -15.78 44.32 3.17
N HIS A 303 -14.66 45.04 3.03
CA HIS A 303 -13.88 45.10 1.78
C HIS A 303 -13.11 43.81 1.44
N ARG A 304 -12.95 42.91 2.41
CA ARG A 304 -12.25 41.62 2.25
C ARG A 304 -13.19 40.44 2.04
N ARG A 305 -14.44 40.60 2.46
CA ARG A 305 -15.48 39.55 2.43
C ARG A 305 -15.66 38.91 1.05
N PRO A 306 -15.71 39.65 -0.07
CA PRO A 306 -15.93 39.03 -1.37
C PRO A 306 -14.83 38.04 -1.76
N PHE A 307 -13.57 38.35 -1.48
CA PHE A 307 -12.47 37.45 -1.77
C PHE A 307 -12.51 36.18 -0.92
N GLY A 308 -12.83 36.31 0.38
CA GLY A 308 -13.01 35.16 1.25
C GLY A 308 -14.11 34.23 0.73
N VAL A 309 -15.26 34.78 0.33
CA VAL A 309 -16.38 34.01 -0.24
C VAL A 309 -15.98 33.34 -1.55
N PHE A 310 -15.28 34.05 -2.44
CA PHE A 310 -14.74 33.47 -3.67
C PHE A 310 -13.82 32.29 -3.39
N LEU A 311 -12.87 32.45 -2.48
CA LEU A 311 -11.93 31.40 -2.10
C LEU A 311 -12.67 30.18 -1.52
N ALA A 312 -13.65 30.40 -0.64
CA ALA A 312 -14.46 29.33 -0.06
C ALA A 312 -15.25 28.54 -1.11
N LEU A 313 -15.90 29.24 -2.04
CA LEU A 313 -16.66 28.63 -3.13
C LEU A 313 -15.75 27.92 -4.13
N PHE A 314 -14.63 28.54 -4.51
CA PHE A 314 -13.65 27.94 -5.42
C PHE A 314 -13.12 26.62 -4.86
N THR A 315 -12.68 26.62 -3.60
CA THR A 315 -12.19 25.39 -2.94
C THR A 315 -13.27 24.32 -2.88
N LEU A 316 -14.49 24.66 -2.48
CA LEU A 316 -15.59 23.69 -2.39
C LEU A 316 -15.95 23.11 -3.76
N ILE A 317 -16.13 23.95 -4.77
CA ILE A 317 -16.50 23.52 -6.13
C ILE A 317 -15.41 22.61 -6.71
N LEU A 318 -14.14 22.99 -6.57
CA LEU A 318 -13.04 22.19 -7.09
C LEU A 318 -12.93 20.84 -6.36
N THR A 319 -13.13 20.83 -5.04
CA THR A 319 -13.20 19.58 -4.24
C THR A 319 -14.31 18.67 -4.77
N ILE A 320 -15.52 19.20 -4.99
CA ILE A 320 -16.67 18.43 -5.51
C ILE A 320 -16.35 17.87 -6.91
N ILE A 321 -15.82 18.69 -7.81
CA ILE A 321 -15.48 18.27 -9.18
C ILE A 321 -14.53 17.08 -9.15
N TYR A 322 -13.42 17.17 -8.40
CA TYR A 322 -12.46 16.06 -8.30
C TYR A 322 -13.03 14.84 -7.57
N SER A 323 -13.86 15.02 -6.54
CA SER A 323 -14.48 13.92 -5.79
C SER A 323 -15.49 13.12 -6.61
N VAL A 324 -16.25 13.76 -7.50
CA VAL A 324 -17.29 13.09 -8.30
C VAL A 324 -16.70 12.23 -9.43
N ILE A 325 -15.53 12.59 -9.96
CA ILE A 325 -14.86 11.83 -11.03
C ILE A 325 -14.39 10.47 -10.45
N PRO A 326 -14.82 9.32 -11.00
CA PRO A 326 -14.47 8.00 -10.45
C PRO A 326 -12.97 7.70 -10.48
N TYR A 327 -12.30 8.02 -11.60
CA TYR A 327 -10.86 7.88 -11.75
C TYR A 327 -10.13 8.90 -10.85
N LYS A 328 -9.38 8.43 -9.85
CA LYS A 328 -8.69 9.29 -8.88
C LYS A 328 -7.23 8.90 -8.72
N THR A 329 -6.37 9.92 -8.57
CA THR A 329 -4.95 9.78 -8.27
C THR A 329 -4.60 10.77 -7.14
N PRO A 330 -3.81 10.39 -6.13
CA PRO A 330 -3.70 11.19 -4.90
C PRO A 330 -3.08 12.58 -5.08
N TRP A 331 -2.18 12.77 -6.05
CA TRP A 331 -1.60 14.10 -6.34
C TRP A 331 -2.64 15.13 -6.82
N CYS A 332 -3.75 14.72 -7.44
CA CYS A 332 -4.82 15.65 -7.84
C CYS A 332 -5.47 16.37 -6.65
N ALA A 333 -5.31 15.84 -5.42
CA ALA A 333 -5.77 16.51 -4.22
C ALA A 333 -5.11 17.89 -4.01
N LEU A 334 -3.84 18.05 -4.45
CA LEU A 334 -3.07 19.28 -4.24
C LEU A 334 -3.75 20.53 -4.79
N ASN A 335 -4.50 20.39 -5.90
CA ASN A 335 -5.19 21.50 -6.56
C ASN A 335 -6.25 22.16 -5.66
N PHE A 336 -7.14 21.37 -5.04
CA PHE A 336 -8.12 21.92 -4.11
C PHE A 336 -7.54 22.09 -2.69
N MET A 337 -6.57 21.27 -2.29
CA MET A 337 -5.86 21.43 -1.01
C MET A 337 -5.16 22.79 -0.90
N TYR A 338 -4.66 23.35 -2.00
CA TYR A 338 -4.10 24.71 -1.98
C TYR A 338 -5.14 25.75 -1.50
N GLY A 339 -6.37 25.64 -2.00
CA GLY A 339 -7.49 26.46 -1.54
C GLY A 339 -7.86 26.20 -0.07
N MET A 340 -7.80 24.95 0.37
CA MET A 340 -7.99 24.57 1.78
C MET A 340 -6.94 25.20 2.69
N VAL A 341 -5.67 25.23 2.29
CA VAL A 341 -4.60 25.87 3.07
C VAL A 341 -4.83 27.36 3.24
N LEU A 342 -5.26 28.06 2.20
CA LEU A 342 -5.58 29.49 2.29
C LEU A 342 -6.76 29.75 3.24
N LEU A 343 -7.78 28.87 3.23
CA LEU A 343 -8.91 28.93 4.17
C LEU A 343 -8.47 28.60 5.61
N ALA A 344 -7.59 27.62 5.81
CA ALA A 344 -7.01 27.29 7.10
C ALA A 344 -6.20 28.46 7.66
N GLY A 345 -5.40 29.14 6.83
CA GLY A 345 -4.72 30.37 7.22
C GLY A 345 -5.68 31.50 7.63
N LEU A 346 -6.79 31.66 6.91
CA LEU A 346 -7.86 32.59 7.26
C LEU A 346 -8.50 32.23 8.61
N ALA A 347 -8.77 30.95 8.86
CA ALA A 347 -9.31 30.47 10.13
C ALA A 347 -8.36 30.75 11.29
N THR A 348 -7.08 30.44 11.13
CA THR A 348 -6.05 30.68 12.14
C THR A 348 -5.95 32.17 12.52
N ASP A 349 -5.94 33.09 11.55
CA ASP A 349 -5.95 34.54 11.84
C ASP A 349 -7.23 34.98 12.57
N ARG A 350 -8.38 34.36 12.26
CA ARG A 350 -9.66 34.65 12.93
C ARG A 350 -9.67 34.16 14.37
N MET A 351 -9.25 32.92 14.61
CA MET A 351 -9.22 32.30 15.94
C MET A 351 -8.27 33.03 16.88
N LEU A 352 -7.09 33.45 16.40
CA LEU A 352 -6.12 34.20 17.20
C LEU A 352 -6.60 35.60 17.62
N ARG A 353 -7.65 36.12 16.99
CA ARG A 353 -8.30 37.38 17.34
C ARG A 353 -9.51 37.20 18.27
N TRP A 354 -9.84 35.98 18.68
CA TRP A 354 -10.86 35.78 19.69
C TRP A 354 -10.46 36.45 21.01
N ASP A 355 -11.45 37.08 21.62
CA ASP A 355 -11.35 37.69 22.94
C ASP A 355 -11.67 36.62 23.99
N VAL A 356 -10.63 35.89 24.38
CA VAL A 356 -10.68 34.74 25.28
C VAL A 356 -9.65 34.93 26.39
N MET A 357 -9.78 34.16 27.47
CA MET A 357 -8.84 34.22 28.58
C MET A 357 -7.41 33.92 28.10
N ARG A 358 -6.39 34.50 28.76
CA ARG A 358 -4.97 34.32 28.38
C ARG A 358 -4.57 32.84 28.25
N TRP A 359 -5.02 31.98 29.17
CA TRP A 359 -4.70 30.55 29.14
C TRP A 359 -5.34 29.83 27.94
N GLN A 360 -6.58 30.17 27.57
CA GLN A 360 -7.24 29.64 26.36
C GLN A 360 -6.49 30.05 25.10
N LYS A 361 -6.00 31.29 25.07
CA LYS A 361 -5.18 31.80 23.95
C LYS A 361 -3.83 31.10 23.85
N ILE A 362 -3.19 30.83 24.98
CA ILE A 362 -1.94 30.04 25.04
C ILE A 362 -2.21 28.62 24.54
N MET A 363 -3.27 27.98 25.01
CA MET A 363 -3.65 26.62 24.60
C MET A 363 -3.94 26.54 23.09
N LEU A 364 -4.66 27.53 22.54
CA LEU A 364 -4.87 27.65 21.10
C LEU A 364 -3.54 27.75 20.33
N CYS A 365 -2.60 28.58 20.79
CA CYS A 365 -1.28 28.70 20.16
C CYS A 365 -0.49 27.37 20.23
N ILE A 366 -0.57 26.63 21.35
CA ILE A 366 0.08 25.33 21.51
C ILE A 366 -0.51 24.33 20.52
N VAL A 367 -1.84 24.24 20.41
CA VAL A 367 -2.52 23.35 19.46
C VAL A 367 -2.13 23.70 18.02
N LEU A 368 -2.16 24.98 17.65
CA LEU A 368 -1.77 25.43 16.31
C LEU A 368 -0.28 25.16 16.01
N ALA A 369 0.60 25.28 16.99
CA ALA A 369 2.02 24.96 16.80
C ALA A 369 2.27 23.45 16.71
N GLY A 370 1.61 22.66 17.57
CA GLY A 370 1.71 21.20 17.59
C GLY A 370 1.19 20.58 16.29
N PHE A 371 -0.05 20.86 15.93
CA PHE A 371 -0.70 20.27 14.76
C PHE A 371 -0.42 21.01 13.45
N GLY A 372 -0.12 22.31 13.49
CA GLY A 372 0.15 23.10 12.29
C GLY A 372 1.62 23.18 11.87
N VAL A 373 2.56 22.79 12.75
CA VAL A 373 4.00 22.86 12.46
C VAL A 373 4.73 21.58 12.86
N VAL A 374 4.70 21.22 14.16
CA VAL A 374 5.55 20.13 14.69
C VAL A 374 5.15 18.78 14.11
N SER A 375 3.86 18.44 14.12
CA SER A 375 3.35 17.18 13.60
C SER A 375 3.58 17.06 12.07
N PRO A 376 3.15 18.01 11.22
CA PRO A 376 3.39 17.94 9.77
C PRO A 376 4.88 17.90 9.40
N LEU A 377 5.73 18.61 10.16
CA LEU A 377 7.17 18.57 10.00
C LEU A 377 7.73 17.17 10.25
N PHE A 378 7.38 16.57 11.39
CA PHE A 378 7.81 15.21 11.74
C PHE A 378 7.29 14.21 10.71
N GLN A 379 6.01 14.29 10.35
CA GLN A 379 5.40 13.43 9.33
C GLN A 379 6.13 13.53 7.98
N SER A 380 6.37 14.76 7.53
CA SER A 380 7.08 15.03 6.27
C SER A 380 8.48 14.43 6.24
N VAL A 381 9.22 14.44 7.36
CA VAL A 381 10.56 13.82 7.41
C VAL A 381 10.46 12.32 7.16
N PHE A 382 9.60 11.60 7.89
CA PHE A 382 9.50 10.14 7.76
C PHE A 382 8.93 9.70 6.41
N LEU A 383 7.89 10.38 5.92
CA LEU A 383 7.23 10.06 4.65
C LEU A 383 8.13 10.31 3.43
N ASN A 384 9.14 11.16 3.56
CA ASN A 384 10.08 11.46 2.47
C ASN A 384 11.44 10.75 2.63
N THR A 385 11.62 10.00 3.71
CA THR A 385 12.86 9.23 3.96
C THR A 385 12.51 7.75 4.16
N ARG A 386 12.31 7.31 5.39
CA ARG A 386 12.07 5.91 5.78
C ARG A 386 10.89 5.27 5.04
N TYR A 387 9.81 6.02 4.81
CA TYR A 387 8.59 5.51 4.19
C TYR A 387 8.33 6.09 2.78
N ALA A 388 9.38 6.55 2.09
CA ALA A 388 9.25 7.23 0.80
C ALA A 388 8.57 6.40 -0.31
N ALA A 389 8.74 5.07 -0.28
CA ALA A 389 8.14 4.12 -1.20
C ALA A 389 7.39 2.99 -0.48
N HIS A 390 7.17 3.11 0.83
CA HIS A 390 6.52 2.07 1.62
C HIS A 390 5.00 2.08 1.41
N PRO A 391 4.31 0.92 1.29
CA PRO A 391 2.87 0.87 1.03
C PRO A 391 2.01 1.58 2.10
N SER A 392 2.49 1.71 3.33
CA SER A 392 1.77 2.40 4.42
C SER A 392 1.79 3.94 4.30
N ASN A 393 2.56 4.51 3.37
CA ASN A 393 2.54 5.95 3.13
C ASN A 393 1.31 6.29 2.27
N PRO A 394 0.35 7.11 2.76
CA PRO A 394 -0.88 7.39 2.02
C PRO A 394 -0.65 8.12 0.69
N TRP A 395 0.49 8.79 0.54
CA TRP A 395 0.86 9.50 -0.69
C TRP A 395 1.58 8.61 -1.70
N VAL A 396 1.90 7.36 -1.33
CA VAL A 396 2.40 6.32 -2.22
C VAL A 396 1.22 5.71 -2.99
N TYR A 397 1.28 5.79 -4.30
CA TYR A 397 0.28 5.28 -5.22
C TYR A 397 0.96 4.47 -6.32
N ALA A 398 0.77 3.14 -6.35
CA ALA A 398 1.38 2.25 -7.34
C ALA A 398 2.91 2.44 -7.52
N HIS A 399 3.64 2.86 -6.47
CA HIS A 399 5.08 3.16 -6.60
C HIS A 399 5.95 1.92 -6.70
N THR A 400 7.05 2.13 -7.40
CA THR A 400 8.16 1.19 -7.49
C THR A 400 8.79 0.96 -6.11
N GLY A 401 8.93 -0.31 -5.72
CA GLY A 401 9.65 -0.73 -4.53
C GLY A 401 11.16 -0.48 -4.62
N PRO A 402 11.87 -0.48 -3.49
CA PRO A 402 13.31 -0.23 -3.45
C PRO A 402 14.14 -1.33 -4.13
N ASP A 403 13.57 -2.51 -4.38
CA ASP A 403 14.28 -3.62 -5.04
C ASP A 403 14.68 -3.31 -6.49
N VAL A 404 14.13 -2.27 -7.12
CA VAL A 404 14.59 -1.80 -8.44
C VAL A 404 16.08 -1.47 -8.45
N PHE A 405 16.61 -0.93 -7.35
CA PHE A 405 18.04 -0.63 -7.21
C PHE A 405 18.88 -1.92 -7.16
N LYS A 406 18.34 -2.99 -6.57
CA LYS A 406 19.00 -4.30 -6.57
C LYS A 406 19.04 -4.89 -7.96
N ILE A 407 17.93 -4.83 -8.71
CA ILE A 407 17.87 -5.27 -10.11
C ILE A 407 18.91 -4.51 -10.93
N GLU A 408 18.91 -3.18 -10.88
CA GLU A 408 19.86 -2.34 -11.61
C GLU A 408 21.32 -2.70 -11.28
N GLN A 409 21.68 -2.72 -9.99
CA GLN A 409 23.04 -3.02 -9.56
C GLN A 409 23.49 -4.43 -9.96
N THR A 410 22.57 -5.38 -10.05
CA THR A 410 22.86 -6.76 -10.44
C THR A 410 23.10 -6.85 -11.94
N VAL A 411 22.25 -6.22 -12.74
CA VAL A 411 22.41 -6.12 -14.21
C VAL A 411 23.75 -5.47 -14.56
N ARG A 412 24.10 -4.36 -13.88
CA ARG A 412 25.38 -3.66 -14.08
C ARG A 412 26.59 -4.53 -13.74
N ARG A 413 26.57 -5.24 -12.61
CA ARG A 413 27.64 -6.18 -12.23
C ARG A 413 27.86 -7.28 -13.27
N ILE A 414 26.80 -7.78 -13.89
CA ILE A 414 26.89 -8.78 -14.96
C ILE A 414 27.50 -8.15 -16.23
N ALA A 415 27.06 -6.94 -16.56
CA ALA A 415 27.59 -6.20 -17.70
C ALA A 415 29.11 -5.96 -17.58
N ASP A 416 29.60 -5.64 -16.38
CA ASP A 416 31.03 -5.37 -16.13
C ASP A 416 31.95 -6.55 -16.46
N VAL A 417 31.44 -7.79 -16.41
CA VAL A 417 32.21 -9.01 -16.76
C VAL A 417 31.86 -9.59 -18.14
N HIS A 418 30.82 -9.08 -18.78
CA HIS A 418 30.40 -9.51 -20.12
C HIS A 418 31.32 -8.90 -21.19
N PRO A 419 31.77 -9.65 -22.21
CA PRO A 419 32.64 -9.12 -23.27
C PRO A 419 32.11 -7.87 -23.96
N ASP A 420 30.79 -7.81 -24.17
CA ASP A 420 30.11 -6.68 -24.81
C ASP A 420 29.76 -5.53 -23.84
N GLY A 421 30.09 -5.65 -22.55
CA GLY A 421 29.77 -4.63 -21.56
C GLY A 421 28.27 -4.31 -21.50
N LYS A 422 27.94 -3.01 -21.55
CA LYS A 422 26.55 -2.51 -21.61
C LYS A 422 25.82 -2.79 -22.93
N LYS A 423 26.52 -3.30 -23.96
CA LYS A 423 25.89 -3.75 -25.22
C LYS A 423 25.40 -5.20 -25.14
N MET A 424 25.57 -5.85 -23.98
CA MET A 424 24.97 -7.15 -23.70
C MET A 424 23.46 -7.10 -23.95
N PHE A 425 22.95 -8.08 -24.70
CA PHE A 425 21.52 -8.22 -24.94
C PHE A 425 20.80 -8.62 -23.64
N ILE A 426 19.79 -7.86 -23.24
CA ILE A 426 18.98 -8.10 -22.04
C ILE A 426 17.54 -8.21 -22.47
N GLN A 427 16.83 -9.23 -22.00
CA GLN A 427 15.39 -9.35 -22.25
C GLN A 427 14.61 -9.11 -20.96
N VAL A 428 13.74 -8.09 -20.95
CA VAL A 428 12.82 -7.77 -19.87
C VAL A 428 11.40 -8.14 -20.29
N ILE A 429 10.71 -8.95 -19.49
CA ILE A 429 9.40 -9.52 -19.85
C ILE A 429 8.38 -9.27 -18.73
N ALA A 430 7.37 -8.45 -19.00
CA ALA A 430 6.34 -8.13 -18.02
C ALA A 430 4.98 -7.92 -18.72
N PRO A 431 3.99 -8.80 -18.50
CA PRO A 431 2.66 -8.66 -19.09
C PRO A 431 2.01 -7.30 -18.82
N GLY A 432 1.31 -6.74 -19.80
CA GLY A 432 0.57 -5.48 -19.66
C GLY A 432 1.46 -4.23 -19.58
N HIS A 433 2.65 -4.27 -20.19
CA HIS A 433 3.67 -3.21 -20.14
C HIS A 433 4.15 -2.88 -18.72
N ASP A 434 4.11 -3.85 -17.81
CA ASP A 434 4.36 -3.61 -16.38
C ASP A 434 5.84 -3.46 -16.00
N TYR A 435 6.73 -3.41 -17.00
CA TYR A 435 8.18 -3.33 -16.82
C TYR A 435 8.68 -1.94 -16.42
N TRP A 436 7.84 -0.90 -16.45
CA TRP A 436 8.22 0.40 -15.90
C TRP A 436 8.41 0.32 -14.38
N PRO A 437 9.50 0.89 -13.82
CA PRO A 437 10.39 1.90 -14.41
C PRO A 437 11.74 1.36 -14.95
N LEU A 438 11.90 0.05 -15.19
CA LEU A 438 13.20 -0.52 -15.61
C LEU A 438 13.84 0.16 -16.85
N PRO A 439 13.08 0.60 -17.87
CA PRO A 439 13.66 1.35 -18.99
C PRO A 439 14.47 2.58 -18.57
N TRP A 440 14.06 3.28 -17.50
CA TRP A 440 14.85 4.39 -16.95
C TRP A 440 16.18 3.90 -16.38
N TYR A 441 16.17 2.87 -15.54
CA TYR A 441 17.37 2.38 -14.85
C TYR A 441 18.36 1.68 -15.78
N LEU A 442 17.86 1.11 -16.87
CA LEU A 442 18.65 0.39 -17.87
C LEU A 442 18.80 1.16 -19.20
N ARG A 443 18.54 2.48 -19.20
CA ARG A 443 18.59 3.33 -20.41
C ARG A 443 19.93 3.36 -21.14
N ASP A 444 21.02 3.05 -20.43
CA ASP A 444 22.37 2.97 -21.00
C ASP A 444 22.71 1.60 -21.57
N PHE A 445 21.75 0.67 -21.59
CA PHE A 445 21.84 -0.64 -22.23
C PHE A 445 21.11 -0.63 -23.58
N GLU A 446 21.84 -0.29 -24.65
CA GLU A 446 21.30 -0.15 -26.01
C GLU A 446 20.61 -1.41 -26.55
N ALA A 447 20.96 -2.58 -26.02
CA ALA A 447 20.43 -3.88 -26.43
C ALA A 447 19.39 -4.44 -25.43
N ALA A 448 18.80 -3.62 -24.55
CA ALA A 448 17.70 -4.07 -23.70
C ALA A 448 16.37 -4.11 -24.48
N ALA A 449 15.71 -5.27 -24.51
CA ALA A 449 14.39 -5.45 -25.10
C ALA A 449 13.33 -5.56 -24.00
N TYR A 450 12.24 -4.81 -24.13
CA TYR A 450 11.10 -4.83 -23.21
C TYR A 450 9.88 -5.41 -23.93
N THR A 451 9.28 -6.47 -23.39
CA THR A 451 8.22 -7.22 -24.06
C THR A 451 7.12 -7.62 -23.08
N ASP A 452 5.86 -7.64 -23.54
CA ASP A 452 4.73 -8.09 -22.70
C ASP A 452 4.63 -9.61 -22.60
N THR A 453 5.12 -10.29 -23.63
CA THR A 453 5.05 -11.74 -23.75
C THR A 453 6.40 -12.27 -24.22
N VAL A 454 6.60 -13.58 -24.04
CA VAL A 454 7.83 -14.23 -24.48
C VAL A 454 7.90 -14.27 -26.01
N ASP A 455 8.63 -13.32 -26.61
CA ASP A 455 8.83 -13.27 -28.05
C ASP A 455 9.90 -14.29 -28.50
N LEU A 456 9.46 -15.31 -29.24
CA LEU A 456 10.32 -16.37 -29.79
C LEU A 456 11.21 -15.90 -30.95
N ARG A 457 10.95 -14.72 -31.53
CA ARG A 457 11.74 -14.16 -32.64
C ARG A 457 13.01 -13.47 -32.14
N LEU A 458 13.03 -13.03 -30.89
CA LEU A 458 14.20 -12.42 -30.26
C LEU A 458 15.26 -13.49 -29.96
N PRO A 459 16.56 -13.20 -30.15
CA PRO A 459 17.63 -14.12 -29.80
C PRO A 459 17.59 -14.46 -28.30
N ASN A 460 18.26 -15.54 -27.91
CA ASN A 460 18.40 -15.87 -26.49
C ASN A 460 19.31 -14.84 -25.84
N ALA A 461 18.79 -14.16 -24.81
CA ALA A 461 19.58 -13.22 -24.05
C ALA A 461 20.46 -13.94 -23.04
N PRO A 462 21.71 -13.49 -22.81
CA PRO A 462 22.52 -13.94 -21.69
C PRO A 462 21.89 -13.61 -20.33
N LEU A 463 21.00 -12.63 -20.29
CA LEU A 463 20.26 -12.18 -19.11
C LEU A 463 18.78 -11.94 -19.46
N VAL A 464 17.88 -12.65 -18.79
CA VAL A 464 16.43 -12.47 -18.91
C VAL A 464 15.86 -12.12 -17.53
N ILE A 465 15.04 -11.08 -17.45
CA ILE A 465 14.38 -10.63 -16.21
C ILE A 465 12.89 -10.46 -16.50
N GLY A 466 12.01 -10.87 -15.61
CA GLY A 466 10.58 -10.72 -15.83
C GLY A 466 9.72 -11.16 -14.67
N HIS A 467 8.40 -11.05 -14.83
CA HIS A 467 7.45 -11.51 -13.84
C HIS A 467 7.57 -13.03 -13.60
N ALA A 468 7.20 -13.48 -12.40
CA ALA A 468 7.22 -14.89 -12.06
C ALA A 468 6.21 -15.74 -12.89
N ASP A 469 5.13 -15.13 -13.37
CA ASP A 469 4.08 -15.78 -14.18
C ASP A 469 4.56 -16.24 -15.57
N VAL A 470 5.48 -15.52 -16.20
CA VAL A 470 6.05 -15.86 -17.52
C VAL A 470 7.19 -16.89 -17.45
N LYS A 471 7.53 -17.41 -16.26
CA LYS A 471 8.67 -18.30 -16.04
C LYS A 471 8.63 -19.55 -16.94
N GLN A 472 7.48 -20.19 -17.09
CA GLN A 472 7.38 -21.42 -17.88
C GLN A 472 7.66 -21.16 -19.37
N ASP A 473 7.11 -20.08 -19.91
CA ASP A 473 7.32 -19.69 -21.31
C ASP A 473 8.77 -19.29 -21.58
N VAL A 474 9.43 -18.62 -20.62
CA VAL A 474 10.86 -18.30 -20.69
C VAL A 474 11.70 -19.58 -20.73
N LEU A 475 11.44 -20.55 -19.85
CA LEU A 475 12.17 -21.82 -19.84
C LEU A 475 11.99 -22.58 -21.15
N ARG A 476 10.77 -22.63 -21.69
CA ARG A 476 10.47 -23.23 -22.99
C ARG A 476 11.26 -22.57 -24.12
N LYS A 477 11.31 -21.23 -24.17
CA LYS A 477 12.12 -20.50 -25.15
C LYS A 477 13.60 -20.87 -25.04
N LEU A 478 14.15 -20.90 -23.83
CA LEU A 478 15.59 -21.10 -23.60
C LEU A 478 16.05 -22.54 -23.82
N TYR A 479 15.21 -23.55 -23.55
CA TYR A 479 15.64 -24.96 -23.57
C TYR A 479 15.03 -25.83 -24.68
N GLU A 480 13.80 -25.54 -25.12
CA GLU A 480 13.10 -26.38 -26.12
C GLU A 480 13.29 -25.87 -27.55
N THR A 481 13.45 -24.56 -27.72
CA THR A 481 13.58 -23.92 -29.04
C THR A 481 14.97 -24.07 -29.67
N PRO A 482 16.09 -24.04 -28.93
CA PRO A 482 17.42 -24.14 -29.54
C PRO A 482 17.76 -25.56 -30.02
N PRO A 483 18.42 -25.71 -31.19
CA PRO A 483 18.91 -26.99 -31.67
C PRO A 483 19.86 -27.68 -30.68
N PRO A 484 19.92 -29.02 -30.65
CA PRO A 484 20.90 -29.75 -29.84
C PRO A 484 22.34 -29.28 -30.14
N GLY A 485 23.09 -28.89 -29.11
CA GLY A 485 24.47 -28.37 -29.22
C GLY A 485 24.62 -26.85 -29.11
N GLN A 486 23.52 -26.09 -29.08
CA GLN A 486 23.51 -24.62 -28.87
C GLN A 486 22.81 -24.21 -27.56
N ARG A 487 22.63 -25.15 -26.63
CA ARG A 487 21.97 -24.91 -25.35
C ARG A 487 22.98 -24.41 -24.32
N GLU A 488 22.81 -23.17 -23.87
CA GLU A 488 23.52 -22.67 -22.70
C GLU A 488 22.74 -23.02 -21.42
N LEU A 489 23.45 -23.29 -20.33
CA LEU A 489 22.81 -23.49 -19.04
C LEU A 489 22.49 -22.13 -18.43
N TYR A 490 21.25 -21.94 -17.98
CA TYR A 490 20.81 -20.76 -17.26
C TYR A 490 20.60 -21.06 -15.77
N VAL A 491 20.97 -20.10 -14.93
CA VAL A 491 20.89 -20.15 -13.47
C VAL A 491 19.99 -19.00 -12.98
N PRO A 492 19.18 -19.18 -11.92
CA PRO A 492 18.44 -18.08 -11.31
C PRO A 492 19.35 -16.89 -10.96
N LEU A 493 18.87 -15.68 -11.24
CA LEU A 493 19.60 -14.43 -11.04
C LEU A 493 19.50 -13.92 -9.60
N PHE A 494 18.30 -13.97 -9.05
CA PHE A 494 18.02 -13.53 -7.70
C PHE A 494 17.81 -14.76 -6.85
N ASP A 495 18.56 -14.85 -5.77
CA ASP A 495 18.19 -15.78 -4.74
C ASP A 495 16.95 -15.25 -4.02
N GLU A 496 16.80 -13.91 -3.84
CA GLU A 496 15.72 -13.14 -3.16
C GLU A 496 14.35 -13.08 -3.84
N TYR A 497 13.28 -12.88 -3.05
CA TYR A 497 12.04 -12.33 -3.55
C TYR A 497 12.29 -10.85 -3.87
N ILE A 498 12.10 -10.49 -5.12
CA ILE A 498 12.28 -9.15 -5.66
C ILE A 498 10.92 -8.68 -6.14
N GLU A 499 10.50 -7.48 -5.76
CA GLU A 499 9.28 -6.90 -6.31
C GLU A 499 9.50 -5.45 -6.74
N LEU A 500 9.03 -5.11 -7.93
CA LEU A 500 8.90 -3.71 -8.34
C LEU A 500 7.62 -3.10 -7.79
N ARG A 501 6.58 -3.91 -7.57
CA ARG A 501 5.30 -3.45 -7.02
C ARG A 501 4.83 -4.43 -5.96
N PRO A 502 4.15 -3.95 -4.90
CA PRO A 502 3.68 -4.83 -3.84
C PRO A 502 2.88 -6.02 -4.39
N GLY A 503 3.35 -7.23 -4.10
CA GLY A 503 2.68 -8.48 -4.51
C GLY A 503 2.97 -8.96 -5.93
N VAL A 504 3.86 -8.30 -6.68
CA VAL A 504 4.28 -8.73 -8.03
C VAL A 504 5.74 -9.19 -7.99
N GLU A 505 5.96 -10.51 -7.96
CA GLU A 505 7.30 -11.11 -7.93
C GLU A 505 8.02 -10.98 -9.28
N TRP A 506 9.27 -10.52 -9.22
CA TRP A 506 10.22 -10.46 -10.32
C TRP A 506 11.28 -11.55 -10.18
N ARG A 507 11.53 -12.27 -11.26
CA ARG A 507 12.56 -13.30 -11.36
C ARG A 507 13.53 -12.95 -12.48
N GLY A 508 14.72 -13.52 -12.42
CA GLY A 508 15.67 -13.42 -13.51
C GLY A 508 16.43 -14.73 -13.70
N VAL A 509 16.97 -14.92 -14.89
CA VAL A 509 17.88 -16.00 -15.24
C VAL A 509 19.08 -15.44 -16.01
N VAL A 510 20.25 -15.98 -15.74
CA VAL A 510 21.52 -15.59 -16.36
C VAL A 510 22.29 -16.83 -16.80
N THR A 511 23.09 -16.73 -17.85
CA THR A 511 23.91 -17.86 -18.30
C THR A 511 24.93 -18.25 -17.23
N ARG A 512 25.15 -19.55 -17.06
CA ARG A 512 26.05 -20.11 -16.04
C ARG A 512 27.47 -19.54 -16.13
N SER A 513 27.97 -19.36 -17.35
CA SER A 513 29.31 -18.83 -17.62
C SER A 513 29.49 -17.38 -17.13
N LEU A 514 28.42 -16.58 -17.11
CA LEU A 514 28.43 -15.24 -16.53
C LEU A 514 28.21 -15.28 -15.02
N TRP A 515 27.29 -16.12 -14.56
CA TRP A 515 27.03 -16.30 -13.13
C TRP A 515 28.31 -16.67 -12.36
N GLU A 516 29.09 -17.63 -12.87
CA GLU A 516 30.37 -18.06 -12.27
C GLU A 516 31.39 -16.92 -12.21
N LYS A 517 31.40 -16.00 -13.19
CA LYS A 517 32.31 -14.85 -13.20
C LYS A 517 31.94 -13.78 -12.17
N VAL A 518 30.64 -13.58 -11.93
CA VAL A 518 30.14 -12.51 -11.05
C VAL A 518 30.06 -12.96 -9.60
N PHE A 519 29.55 -14.17 -9.35
CA PHE A 519 29.13 -14.59 -8.01
C PHE A 519 30.08 -15.56 -7.32
N ALA A 520 31.05 -16.17 -8.03
CA ALA A 520 31.98 -17.14 -7.44
C ALA A 520 33.10 -16.53 -6.57
N GLN A 521 33.13 -15.21 -6.33
CA GLN A 521 34.20 -14.52 -5.57
C GLN A 521 33.77 -13.77 -4.30
N THR A 522 32.52 -13.86 -3.84
CA THR A 522 32.07 -13.12 -2.64
C THR A 522 32.02 -14.01 -1.39
N PRO A 523 32.85 -13.79 -0.34
CA PRO A 523 32.66 -14.44 0.96
C PRO A 523 31.45 -13.82 1.68
N ALA A 524 30.59 -14.66 2.23
CA ALA A 524 29.40 -14.25 2.99
C ALA A 524 29.78 -13.43 4.24
N ALA A 525 29.30 -12.19 4.33
CA ALA A 525 29.41 -11.34 5.51
C ALA A 525 28.06 -11.26 6.25
N VAL A 526 28.17 -11.25 7.57
CA VAL A 526 27.17 -11.49 8.62
C VAL A 526 26.55 -10.19 9.15
N GLU A 527 25.35 -10.34 9.74
CA GLU A 527 24.67 -9.50 10.76
C GLU A 527 23.67 -8.40 10.34
N SER A 528 22.39 -8.64 10.65
CA SER A 528 21.34 -7.63 10.81
C SER A 528 20.74 -7.72 12.23
N SER A 529 20.84 -6.63 12.99
CA SER A 529 20.23 -6.43 14.30
C SER A 529 18.72 -6.22 14.19
N HIS A 530 17.93 -6.99 14.94
CA HIS A 530 16.48 -6.80 15.10
C HIS A 530 16.15 -6.38 16.54
N ASP A 531 15.63 -5.16 16.66
CA ASP A 531 15.01 -4.62 17.88
C ASP A 531 13.73 -5.41 18.23
N GLN A 532 13.57 -5.66 19.54
CA GLN A 532 12.44 -6.36 20.15
C GLN A 532 11.22 -5.43 20.29
N VAL A 533 10.03 -5.94 19.94
CA VAL A 533 8.74 -5.41 20.40
C VAL A 533 8.14 -6.43 21.37
N ASP A 534 7.71 -5.90 22.50
CA ASP A 534 7.14 -6.57 23.67
C ASP A 534 5.61 -6.72 23.50
N GLU A 535 5.09 -7.94 23.60
CA GLU A 535 3.65 -8.21 23.74
C GLU A 535 3.43 -9.09 24.99
N GLY A 536 2.50 -8.67 25.86
CA GLY A 536 2.15 -9.31 27.13
C GLY A 536 1.55 -10.72 27.02
N PRO A 537 1.39 -11.42 28.16
CA PRO A 537 1.64 -12.86 28.23
C PRO A 537 0.36 -13.68 28.08
N ILE A 538 0.21 -14.45 26.99
CA ILE A 538 -0.72 -15.60 26.95
C ILE A 538 -0.10 -16.76 26.14
N VAL A 539 0.29 -17.80 26.89
CA VAL A 539 0.72 -19.19 26.58
C VAL A 539 1.89 -19.37 25.59
N HIS A 540 3.08 -19.58 26.17
CA HIS A 540 4.38 -19.65 25.51
C HIS A 540 4.73 -21.06 24.99
N ILE A 541 4.55 -21.29 23.68
CA ILE A 541 5.50 -22.10 22.93
C ILE A 541 6.67 -21.18 22.57
N GLN A 542 7.71 -21.18 23.41
CA GLN A 542 8.93 -20.41 23.16
C GLN A 542 10.07 -21.36 22.81
N PRO A 543 10.58 -21.33 21.57
CA PRO A 543 11.87 -21.91 21.24
C PRO A 543 12.95 -21.06 21.92
N ASP A 544 13.85 -21.68 22.67
CA ASP A 544 14.90 -20.97 23.38
C ASP A 544 15.95 -20.45 22.38
N ARG A 545 15.93 -19.13 22.12
CA ARG A 545 16.70 -18.48 21.04
C ARG A 545 18.22 -18.53 21.28
N ASN A 546 18.63 -18.71 22.53
CA ASN A 546 20.04 -18.73 22.93
C ASN A 546 20.73 -20.09 22.69
N GLU A 547 19.98 -21.10 22.24
CA GLU A 547 20.43 -22.48 22.25
C GLU A 547 20.71 -23.07 20.86
N ILE A 548 20.25 -22.44 19.77
CA ILE A 548 20.38 -22.99 18.40
C ILE A 548 21.04 -21.96 17.46
N PRO A 549 22.33 -22.13 17.13
CA PRO A 549 23.06 -21.28 16.17
C PRO A 549 22.40 -21.25 14.80
N LYS A 550 22.54 -20.12 14.07
CA LYS A 550 22.05 -19.93 12.69
C LYS A 550 20.52 -20.08 12.52
N THR A 551 19.74 -19.72 13.54
CA THR A 551 18.27 -19.75 13.49
C THR A 551 17.70 -18.36 13.24
N ALA A 552 16.92 -18.21 12.17
CA ALA A 552 16.16 -17.00 11.87
C ALA A 552 14.68 -17.18 12.24
N LYS A 553 14.03 -16.11 12.70
CA LYS A 553 12.60 -16.08 13.03
C LYS A 553 11.90 -15.07 12.14
N PHE A 554 10.80 -15.47 11.54
CA PHE A 554 9.93 -14.63 10.72
C PHE A 554 8.50 -14.70 11.25
N SER A 555 7.75 -13.61 11.14
CA SER A 555 6.37 -13.52 11.63
C SER A 555 5.47 -12.81 10.62
N HIS A 556 4.21 -13.20 10.55
CA HIS A 556 3.20 -12.64 9.64
C HIS A 556 1.79 -12.70 10.27
N GLN A 557 0.94 -11.71 10.00
CA GLN A 557 -0.44 -11.69 10.50
C GLN A 557 -1.40 -12.15 9.39
N ALA A 558 -2.16 -13.21 9.67
CA ALA A 558 -3.18 -13.74 8.77
C ALA A 558 -4.18 -14.59 9.59
N MET A 559 -5.39 -14.82 9.06
CA MET A 559 -6.44 -15.63 9.70
C MET A 559 -6.74 -15.22 11.16
N ASN A 560 -6.71 -13.91 11.42
CA ASN A 560 -6.88 -13.32 12.76
C ASN A 560 -5.90 -13.88 13.83
N THR A 561 -4.67 -14.19 13.42
CA THR A 561 -3.60 -14.67 14.29
C THR A 561 -2.21 -14.31 13.77
N VAL A 562 -1.17 -14.50 14.59
CA VAL A 562 0.23 -14.41 14.15
C VAL A 562 0.74 -15.80 13.79
N PHE A 563 1.24 -15.94 12.57
CA PHE A 563 2.04 -17.09 12.13
C PHE A 563 3.52 -16.77 12.31
N GLU A 564 4.30 -17.75 12.75
CA GLU A 564 5.75 -17.62 12.89
C GLU A 564 6.46 -18.82 12.25
N ILE A 565 7.61 -18.58 11.64
CA ILE A 565 8.49 -19.62 11.11
C ILE A 565 9.88 -19.40 11.70
N TRP A 566 10.39 -20.43 12.36
CA TRP A 566 11.78 -20.51 12.79
C TRP A 566 12.50 -21.42 11.82
N VAL A 567 13.59 -20.95 11.22
CA VAL A 567 14.35 -21.70 10.23
C VAL A 567 15.81 -21.74 10.64
N GLN A 568 16.39 -22.92 10.68
CA GLN A 568 17.84 -23.06 10.78
C GLN A 568 18.42 -23.30 9.38
N HIS A 569 19.16 -22.32 8.87
CA HIS A 569 19.74 -22.37 7.54
C HIS A 569 21.02 -21.53 7.48
N GLU A 570 21.97 -21.93 6.63
CA GLU A 570 23.26 -21.21 6.52
C GLU A 570 23.09 -19.82 5.90
N ASP A 571 22.16 -19.69 4.96
CA ASP A 571 21.77 -18.41 4.35
C ASP A 571 20.44 -17.93 4.95
N GLY A 572 20.51 -16.88 5.78
CA GLY A 572 19.35 -16.24 6.40
C GLY A 572 18.43 -15.53 5.39
N SER A 573 18.95 -15.09 4.24
CA SER A 573 18.17 -14.46 3.18
C SER A 573 17.32 -15.50 2.45
N TYR A 574 17.89 -16.69 2.19
CA TYR A 574 17.17 -17.83 1.63
C TYR A 574 16.03 -18.29 2.55
N ALA A 575 16.31 -18.41 3.85
CA ALA A 575 15.30 -18.70 4.86
C ALA A 575 14.19 -17.63 4.88
N GLY A 576 14.54 -16.34 4.78
CA GLY A 576 13.57 -15.24 4.79
C GLY A 576 12.61 -15.25 3.60
N ARG A 577 13.09 -15.66 2.42
CA ARG A 577 12.21 -15.84 1.26
C ARG A 577 11.32 -17.06 1.33
N ALA A 578 11.88 -18.19 1.75
CA ALA A 578 11.10 -19.41 1.92
C ALA A 578 9.97 -19.15 2.93
N ALA A 579 10.27 -18.41 4.00
CA ALA A 579 9.29 -17.93 4.95
C ALA A 579 8.26 -16.98 4.31
N ARG A 580 8.67 -16.01 3.48
CA ARG A 580 7.75 -15.12 2.77
C ARG A 580 6.83 -15.88 1.81
N ALA A 581 7.35 -16.84 1.05
CA ALA A 581 6.57 -17.69 0.16
C ALA A 581 5.54 -18.51 0.95
N ALA A 582 5.94 -19.06 2.10
CA ALA A 582 5.01 -19.74 3.00
C ALA A 582 3.93 -18.79 3.56
N PHE A 583 4.26 -17.54 3.88
CA PHE A 583 3.27 -16.55 4.33
C PHE A 583 2.30 -16.10 3.24
N THR A 584 2.78 -15.88 2.01
CA THR A 584 1.92 -15.60 0.85
C THR A 584 0.92 -16.72 0.60
N GLU A 585 1.33 -17.97 0.84
CA GLU A 585 0.41 -19.11 0.76
C GLU A 585 -0.67 -19.06 1.83
N VAL A 586 -0.36 -18.62 3.05
CA VAL A 586 -1.39 -18.38 4.08
C VAL A 586 -2.36 -17.27 3.67
N ASP A 587 -1.87 -16.17 3.11
CA ASP A 587 -2.70 -15.06 2.64
C ASP A 587 -3.68 -15.53 1.54
N ARG A 588 -3.20 -16.34 0.60
CA ARG A 588 -4.05 -16.96 -0.44
C ARG A 588 -5.12 -17.84 0.18
N LEU A 589 -4.76 -18.73 1.11
CA LEU A 589 -5.70 -19.60 1.80
C LEU A 589 -6.72 -18.81 2.63
N GLU A 590 -6.34 -17.67 3.21
CA GLU A 590 -7.29 -16.80 3.92
C GLU A 590 -8.36 -16.25 2.95
N GLN A 591 -7.98 -15.85 1.73
CA GLN A 591 -8.94 -15.40 0.71
C GLN A 591 -9.95 -16.49 0.33
N GLU A 592 -9.58 -17.77 0.42
CA GLU A 592 -10.42 -18.90 0.03
C GLU A 592 -11.24 -19.47 1.20
N LEU A 593 -10.64 -19.59 2.39
CA LEU A 593 -11.21 -20.31 3.54
C LEU A 593 -11.93 -19.40 4.55
N SER A 594 -11.77 -18.07 4.46
CA SER A 594 -12.34 -17.14 5.44
C SER A 594 -13.83 -16.90 5.24
N ARG A 595 -14.64 -17.16 6.27
CA ARG A 595 -16.07 -16.77 6.27
C ARG A 595 -16.32 -15.26 6.40
N PHE A 596 -15.27 -14.46 6.59
CA PHE A 596 -15.36 -13.01 6.75
C PHE A 596 -15.05 -12.23 5.46
N ILE A 597 -14.58 -12.93 4.42
CA ILE A 597 -14.27 -12.34 3.12
C ILE A 597 -15.41 -12.68 2.16
N ASP A 598 -16.10 -11.66 1.65
CA ASP A 598 -17.37 -11.81 0.93
C ASP A 598 -17.31 -12.77 -0.28
N ASN A 599 -16.16 -12.84 -0.95
CA ASN A 599 -15.95 -13.63 -2.17
C ASN A 599 -15.18 -14.95 -1.95
N SER A 600 -14.90 -15.33 -0.70
CA SER A 600 -14.24 -16.60 -0.40
C SER A 600 -15.13 -17.79 -0.77
N ASP A 601 -14.54 -18.98 -0.93
CA ASP A 601 -15.31 -20.19 -1.23
C ASP A 601 -16.29 -20.52 -0.10
N ILE A 602 -15.87 -20.33 1.16
CA ILE A 602 -16.72 -20.56 2.32
C ILE A 602 -17.88 -19.57 2.39
N SER A 603 -17.63 -18.27 2.12
CA SER A 603 -18.70 -17.28 2.05
C SER A 603 -19.68 -17.57 0.91
N ARG A 604 -19.18 -18.01 -0.25
CA ARG A 604 -20.02 -18.41 -1.39
C ARG A 604 -20.87 -19.64 -1.07
N ILE A 605 -20.31 -20.65 -0.39
CA ILE A 605 -21.08 -21.81 0.09
C ILE A 605 -22.17 -21.35 1.08
N ASN A 606 -21.83 -20.48 2.02
CA ASN A 606 -22.76 -20.00 3.06
C ASN A 606 -23.90 -19.14 2.49
N GLN A 607 -23.70 -18.53 1.32
CA GLN A 607 -24.70 -17.72 0.62
C GLN A 607 -25.53 -18.52 -0.41
N ALA A 608 -25.09 -19.73 -0.76
CA ALA A 608 -25.73 -20.55 -1.78
C ALA A 608 -27.07 -21.13 -1.31
N ARG A 609 -27.98 -21.34 -2.26
CA ARG A 609 -29.31 -21.89 -1.98
C ARG A 609 -29.27 -23.41 -1.89
N PRO A 610 -30.22 -24.04 -1.19
CA PRO A 610 -30.35 -25.50 -1.20
C PRO A 610 -30.52 -26.03 -2.62
N GLY A 611 -29.73 -27.04 -2.98
CA GLY A 611 -29.62 -27.63 -4.32
C GLY A 611 -28.64 -26.91 -5.25
N GLU A 612 -28.07 -25.78 -4.85
CA GLU A 612 -27.07 -25.05 -5.64
C GLU A 612 -25.69 -25.70 -5.48
N SER A 613 -24.98 -25.81 -6.60
CA SER A 613 -23.63 -26.36 -6.67
C SER A 613 -22.61 -25.22 -6.76
N VAL A 614 -21.69 -25.15 -5.80
CA VAL A 614 -20.64 -24.14 -5.74
C VAL A 614 -19.30 -24.78 -6.09
N VAL A 615 -18.65 -24.30 -7.15
CA VAL A 615 -17.27 -24.69 -7.48
C VAL A 615 -16.32 -24.01 -6.49
N VAL A 616 -15.42 -24.80 -5.91
CA VAL A 616 -14.45 -24.37 -4.90
C VAL A 616 -13.02 -24.72 -5.32
N SER A 617 -12.03 -24.12 -4.65
CA SER A 617 -10.63 -24.43 -4.87
C SER A 617 -10.28 -25.87 -4.41
N PRO A 618 -9.19 -26.45 -4.93
CA PRO A 618 -8.66 -27.73 -4.45
C PRO A 618 -8.36 -27.70 -2.94
N ASP A 619 -7.87 -26.57 -2.42
CA ASP A 619 -7.55 -26.40 -1.00
C ASP A 619 -8.80 -26.34 -0.12
N THR A 620 -9.83 -25.62 -0.57
CA THR A 620 -11.14 -25.62 0.09
C THR A 620 -11.70 -27.04 0.14
N MET A 621 -11.67 -27.77 -0.98
CA MET A 621 -12.14 -29.16 -1.04
C MET A 621 -11.32 -30.08 -0.11
N ALA A 622 -10.00 -29.94 -0.07
CA ALA A 622 -9.13 -30.71 0.82
C ALA A 622 -9.43 -30.43 2.30
N CYS A 623 -9.59 -29.16 2.66
CA CYS A 623 -9.93 -28.75 4.02
C CYS A 623 -11.30 -29.27 4.46
N LEU A 624 -12.32 -29.18 3.58
CA LEU A 624 -13.67 -29.73 3.82
C LEU A 624 -13.66 -31.25 4.00
N LYS A 625 -12.85 -31.98 3.23
CA LYS A 625 -12.69 -33.43 3.40
C LYS A 625 -12.06 -33.81 4.74
N ILE A 626 -11.04 -33.09 5.18
CA ILE A 626 -10.42 -33.30 6.50
C ILE A 626 -11.45 -33.04 7.60
N ALA A 627 -12.21 -31.95 7.46
CA ALA A 627 -13.27 -31.62 8.39
C ALA A 627 -14.37 -32.70 8.43
N GLU A 628 -14.77 -33.25 7.28
CA GLU A 628 -15.75 -34.35 7.18
C GLU A 628 -15.22 -35.66 7.80
N GLU A 629 -13.94 -35.98 7.59
CA GLU A 629 -13.30 -37.14 8.20
C GLU A 629 -13.33 -37.04 9.73
N VAL A 630 -12.94 -35.88 10.28
CA VAL A 630 -12.92 -35.67 11.74
C VAL A 630 -14.33 -35.62 12.31
N TYR A 631 -15.30 -35.05 11.60
CA TYR A 631 -16.71 -35.11 11.96
C TYR A 631 -17.17 -36.57 12.16
N ALA A 632 -16.89 -37.44 11.18
CA ALA A 632 -17.29 -38.84 11.23
C ALA A 632 -16.58 -39.60 12.36
N ARG A 633 -15.27 -39.38 12.56
CA ARG A 633 -14.49 -40.05 13.61
C ARG A 633 -14.90 -39.63 15.03
N THR A 634 -15.41 -38.42 15.19
CA THR A 634 -15.75 -37.86 16.51
C THR A 634 -17.24 -37.90 16.81
N ASP A 635 -18.02 -38.65 16.01
CA ASP A 635 -19.49 -38.72 16.10
C ASP A 635 -20.15 -37.33 16.14
N GLY A 636 -19.65 -36.43 15.29
CA GLY A 636 -20.13 -35.05 15.16
C GLY A 636 -19.72 -34.13 16.30
N ALA A 637 -18.77 -34.49 17.15
CA ALA A 637 -18.26 -33.60 18.19
C ALA A 637 -17.40 -32.45 17.63
N PHE A 638 -16.71 -32.67 16.51
CA PHE A 638 -16.23 -31.60 15.63
C PHE A 638 -17.23 -31.42 14.49
N ASP A 639 -17.85 -30.24 14.40
CA ASP A 639 -18.82 -29.93 13.35
C ASP A 639 -18.55 -28.53 12.81
N MET A 640 -18.29 -28.44 11.50
CA MET A 640 -18.02 -27.18 10.82
C MET A 640 -19.28 -26.31 10.64
N SER A 641 -20.48 -26.84 10.86
CA SER A 641 -21.74 -26.10 10.72
C SER A 641 -22.16 -25.33 11.98
N VAL A 642 -21.31 -25.28 13.02
CA VAL A 642 -21.58 -24.56 14.28
C VAL A 642 -21.45 -23.05 14.19
N GLY A 643 -21.08 -22.50 13.02
CA GLY A 643 -20.89 -21.07 12.78
C GLY A 643 -22.01 -20.16 13.33
N PRO A 644 -23.30 -20.48 13.11
CA PRO A 644 -24.42 -19.69 13.63
C PRO A 644 -24.51 -19.69 15.15
N LEU A 645 -24.21 -20.83 15.80
CA LEU A 645 -24.19 -20.94 17.25
C LEU A 645 -23.04 -20.11 17.84
N VAL A 646 -21.86 -20.16 17.23
CA VAL A 646 -20.71 -19.34 17.65
C VAL A 646 -21.05 -17.85 17.56
N GLN A 647 -21.71 -17.42 16.48
CA GLN A 647 -22.13 -16.03 16.31
C GLN A 647 -23.21 -15.64 17.33
N LEU A 648 -24.17 -16.51 17.60
CA LEU A 648 -25.23 -16.29 18.58
C LEU A 648 -24.66 -16.09 19.99
N TRP A 649 -23.72 -16.93 20.43
CA TRP A 649 -23.06 -16.79 21.74
C TRP A 649 -22.17 -15.55 21.85
N ARG A 650 -21.64 -15.04 20.73
CA ARG A 650 -20.91 -13.76 20.71
C ARG A 650 -21.83 -12.54 20.90
N GLN A 651 -23.11 -12.65 20.59
CA GLN A 651 -24.10 -11.57 20.74
C GLN A 651 -24.67 -11.46 22.16
N GLY A 652 -24.41 -12.44 23.02
CA GLY A 652 -24.90 -12.50 24.41
C GLY A 652 -25.33 -13.92 24.78
N GLU A 653 -25.85 -14.11 25.99
CA GLU A 653 -26.36 -15.40 26.45
C GLU A 653 -27.71 -15.73 25.76
N PRO A 654 -27.77 -16.78 24.92
CA PRO A 654 -28.97 -17.08 24.16
C PRO A 654 -30.01 -17.85 24.95
N THR A 655 -31.27 -17.65 24.60
CA THR A 655 -32.40 -18.44 25.15
C THR A 655 -32.38 -19.88 24.62
N PRO A 656 -32.93 -20.86 25.36
CA PRO A 656 -33.03 -22.24 24.90
C PRO A 656 -33.70 -22.39 23.53
N ASP A 657 -34.71 -21.56 23.23
CA ASP A 657 -35.40 -21.56 21.95
C ASP A 657 -34.51 -21.08 20.79
N GLN A 658 -33.63 -20.10 21.03
CA GLN A 658 -32.67 -19.64 20.03
C GLN A 658 -31.61 -20.72 19.74
N ILE A 659 -31.12 -21.40 20.78
CA ILE A 659 -30.18 -22.52 20.62
C ILE A 659 -30.84 -23.65 19.82
N ALA A 660 -32.04 -24.07 20.22
CA ALA A 660 -32.75 -25.19 19.58
C ALA A 660 -33.01 -24.98 18.08
N ARG A 661 -33.15 -23.73 17.63
CA ARG A 661 -33.34 -23.37 16.21
C ARG A 661 -32.06 -23.47 15.37
N LEU A 662 -30.89 -23.38 15.99
CA LEU A 662 -29.59 -23.36 15.31
C LEU A 662 -28.77 -24.63 15.56
N LEU A 663 -29.29 -25.60 16.31
CA LEU A 663 -28.62 -26.87 16.53
C LEU A 663 -28.41 -27.59 15.19
N PRO A 664 -27.18 -28.06 14.90
CA PRO A 664 -26.92 -28.90 13.75
C PRO A 664 -27.79 -30.15 13.80
N THR A 665 -28.50 -30.42 12.72
CA THR A 665 -29.28 -31.64 12.55
C THR A 665 -28.36 -32.83 12.29
N ARG A 666 -28.56 -33.92 13.04
CA ARG A 666 -27.79 -35.16 12.89
C ARG A 666 -28.29 -36.10 11.77
N GLU A 667 -29.49 -35.87 11.24
CA GLU A 667 -30.09 -36.71 10.19
C GLU A 667 -29.70 -36.21 8.80
N GLY A 668 -28.73 -36.87 8.15
CA GLY A 668 -28.31 -36.57 6.77
C GLY A 668 -27.32 -35.40 6.64
N ARG A 669 -26.43 -35.45 5.65
CA ARG A 669 -25.39 -34.42 5.46
C ARG A 669 -26.03 -33.08 5.03
N PRO A 670 -25.59 -31.93 5.58
CA PRO A 670 -26.13 -30.63 5.21
C PRO A 670 -25.55 -30.11 3.88
N PHE A 671 -24.55 -30.79 3.32
CA PHE A 671 -23.97 -30.57 1.99
C PHE A 671 -23.42 -31.88 1.41
N GLU A 672 -23.19 -31.90 0.10
CA GLU A 672 -22.53 -33.01 -0.62
C GLU A 672 -21.25 -32.49 -1.28
N LEU A 673 -20.15 -33.21 -1.08
CA LEU A 673 -18.84 -32.90 -1.68
C LEU A 673 -18.62 -33.78 -2.91
N ASN A 674 -18.45 -33.16 -4.07
CA ASN A 674 -17.94 -33.84 -5.25
C ASN A 674 -16.49 -33.42 -5.48
N ALA A 675 -15.58 -34.33 -5.14
CA ALA A 675 -14.15 -34.09 -5.23
C ALA A 675 -13.59 -34.12 -6.65
N GLU A 676 -14.24 -34.82 -7.58
CA GLU A 676 -13.78 -34.91 -8.97
C GLU A 676 -14.08 -33.61 -9.71
N GLU A 677 -15.23 -33.00 -9.42
CA GLU A 677 -15.66 -31.72 -10.02
C GLU A 677 -15.28 -30.49 -9.18
N LEU A 678 -14.70 -30.69 -7.98
CA LEU A 678 -14.42 -29.64 -7.00
C LEU A 678 -15.66 -28.81 -6.68
N THR A 679 -16.80 -29.47 -6.47
CA THR A 679 -18.08 -28.81 -6.20
C THR A 679 -18.64 -29.21 -4.83
N VAL A 680 -19.33 -28.25 -4.21
CA VAL A 680 -20.10 -28.43 -2.98
C VAL A 680 -21.56 -28.13 -3.27
N ILE A 681 -22.43 -29.13 -3.07
CA ILE A 681 -23.87 -28.97 -3.24
C ILE A 681 -24.50 -28.71 -1.87
N VAL A 682 -25.12 -27.55 -1.69
CA VAL A 682 -25.73 -27.19 -0.41
C VAL A 682 -27.06 -27.94 -0.24
N GLY A 683 -27.22 -28.69 0.85
CA GLY A 683 -28.39 -29.53 1.08
C GLY A 683 -29.53 -28.86 1.86
N ARG A 684 -29.25 -27.77 2.61
CA ARG A 684 -30.22 -27.13 3.52
C ARG A 684 -30.13 -25.61 3.54
N PRO A 685 -31.25 -24.91 3.78
CA PRO A 685 -31.25 -23.47 3.89
C PRO A 685 -30.61 -23.03 5.21
N ASN A 686 -29.96 -21.87 5.21
CA ASN A 686 -29.35 -21.22 6.40
C ASN A 686 -28.22 -22.03 7.06
N MET A 687 -27.52 -22.87 6.29
CA MET A 687 -26.28 -23.51 6.73
C MET A 687 -25.13 -22.51 6.62
N GLU A 688 -24.34 -22.36 7.69
CA GLU A 688 -23.11 -21.57 7.68
C GLU A 688 -21.95 -22.45 8.14
N LEU A 689 -21.02 -22.71 7.22
CA LEU A 689 -19.77 -23.40 7.48
C LEU A 689 -18.75 -22.44 8.11
N ASP A 690 -18.07 -22.91 9.13
CA ASP A 690 -16.96 -22.27 9.82
C ASP A 690 -15.79 -23.25 9.92
N LEU A 691 -14.70 -22.93 9.22
CA LEU A 691 -13.47 -23.73 9.23
C LEU A 691 -12.47 -23.28 10.30
N GLY A 692 -12.86 -22.44 11.25
CA GLY A 692 -11.96 -21.90 12.27
C GLY A 692 -11.22 -22.94 13.12
N GLY A 693 -11.75 -24.16 13.23
CA GLY A 693 -11.13 -25.29 13.95
C GLY A 693 -10.25 -26.20 13.09
N VAL A 694 -10.05 -25.92 11.79
CA VAL A 694 -9.24 -26.75 10.88
C VAL A 694 -8.36 -25.94 9.93
N ALA A 695 -8.80 -24.74 9.53
CA ALA A 695 -8.15 -23.92 8.50
C ALA A 695 -6.73 -23.47 8.90
N LYS A 696 -6.49 -23.13 10.17
CA LYS A 696 -5.14 -22.72 10.62
C LYS A 696 -4.17 -23.89 10.53
N GLY A 697 -4.58 -25.07 10.99
CA GLY A 697 -3.80 -26.28 10.83
C GLY A 697 -3.51 -26.60 9.36
N TYR A 698 -4.50 -26.44 8.48
CA TYR A 698 -4.32 -26.63 7.04
C TYR A 698 -3.30 -25.65 6.44
N ALA A 699 -3.36 -24.38 6.84
CA ALA A 699 -2.38 -23.38 6.44
C ALA A 699 -0.97 -23.75 6.89
N ILE A 700 -0.79 -24.24 8.13
CA ILE A 700 0.52 -24.72 8.62
C ILE A 700 1.04 -25.90 7.78
N ASP A 701 0.17 -26.82 7.36
CA ASP A 701 0.57 -27.93 6.49
C ASP A 701 0.99 -27.44 5.10
N ARG A 702 0.28 -26.47 4.51
CA ARG A 702 0.69 -25.85 3.22
C ARG A 702 1.99 -25.07 3.35
N MET A 703 2.19 -24.35 4.45
CA MET A 703 3.45 -23.67 4.76
C MET A 703 4.61 -24.67 4.85
N ALA A 704 4.41 -25.82 5.52
CA ALA A 704 5.41 -26.87 5.62
C ALA A 704 5.78 -27.46 4.25
N GLU A 705 4.78 -27.70 3.40
CA GLU A 705 5.03 -28.14 2.02
C GLU A 705 5.79 -27.09 1.22
N MET A 706 5.43 -25.81 1.36
CA MET A 706 6.15 -24.72 0.72
C MET A 706 7.61 -24.70 1.18
N LEU A 707 7.88 -24.73 2.48
CA LEU A 707 9.26 -24.77 3.00
C LEU A 707 10.04 -25.99 2.49
N ASN A 708 9.42 -27.16 2.41
CA ASN A 708 10.03 -28.36 1.82
C ASN A 708 10.35 -28.20 0.33
N GLN A 709 9.50 -27.52 -0.46
CA GLN A 709 9.77 -27.21 -1.88
C GLN A 709 10.96 -26.26 -2.05
N TRP A 710 11.21 -25.42 -1.04
CA TRP A 710 12.41 -24.60 -0.92
C TRP A 710 13.57 -25.35 -0.25
N THR A 711 13.52 -26.68 -0.11
CA THR A 711 14.62 -27.46 0.50
C THR A 711 14.98 -26.98 1.92
N ILE A 712 14.04 -26.37 2.62
CA ILE A 712 14.20 -26.01 4.04
C ILE A 712 13.82 -27.24 4.86
N GLU A 713 14.83 -27.97 5.31
CA GLU A 713 14.64 -29.21 6.08
C GLU A 713 14.43 -28.93 7.57
N HIS A 714 15.06 -27.89 8.12
CA HIS A 714 15.06 -27.60 9.56
C HIS A 714 14.22 -26.35 9.84
N ALA A 715 12.93 -26.53 10.10
CA ALA A 715 12.05 -25.43 10.48
C ALA A 715 10.98 -25.84 11.51
N LEU A 716 10.51 -24.83 12.25
CA LEU A 716 9.38 -24.90 13.15
C LEU A 716 8.37 -23.83 12.75
N ILE A 717 7.15 -24.27 12.40
CA ILE A 717 6.06 -23.41 11.97
C ILE A 717 5.04 -23.34 13.08
N HIS A 718 4.53 -22.14 13.32
CA HIS A 718 3.66 -21.84 14.43
C HIS A 718 2.48 -20.98 13.97
N GLY A 719 1.26 -21.33 14.36
CA GLY A 719 0.05 -20.55 14.12
C GLY A 719 -0.67 -20.25 15.44
N GLY A 720 -0.54 -19.01 15.93
CA GLY A 720 -1.35 -18.49 17.03
C GLY A 720 -1.18 -19.11 18.41
N ALA A 721 -0.02 -19.73 18.67
CA ALA A 721 0.30 -20.48 19.90
C ALA A 721 -0.56 -21.72 20.15
N SER A 722 -1.48 -22.02 19.23
CA SER A 722 -2.32 -23.20 19.29
C SER A 722 -1.77 -24.35 18.45
N SER A 723 -1.14 -24.08 17.31
CA SER A 723 -0.81 -25.14 16.35
C SER A 723 0.63 -24.99 15.87
N VAL A 724 1.40 -26.06 15.96
CA VAL A 724 2.83 -26.09 15.69
C VAL A 724 3.18 -27.32 14.89
N ARG A 725 4.00 -27.15 13.87
CA ARG A 725 4.54 -28.24 13.06
C ARG A 725 6.05 -28.09 12.97
N ALA A 726 6.77 -29.14 13.38
CA ALA A 726 8.20 -29.23 13.13
C ALA A 726 8.44 -29.99 11.82
N LEU A 727 9.33 -29.47 10.98
CA LEU A 727 10.01 -30.24 9.96
C LEU A 727 11.13 -31.05 10.64
N GLY A 728 12.33 -31.10 10.07
CA GLY A 728 13.49 -31.72 10.71
C GLY A 728 13.93 -31.04 12.02
N PRO A 729 14.62 -31.78 12.90
CA PRO A 729 15.22 -31.22 14.11
C PRO A 729 16.33 -30.23 13.76
N PRO A 730 16.65 -29.23 14.60
CA PRO A 730 17.86 -28.44 14.41
C PRO A 730 19.12 -29.31 14.39
N GLN A 731 20.13 -28.91 13.62
CA GLN A 731 21.44 -29.56 13.60
C GLN A 731 22.00 -29.72 15.02
N GLU A 732 22.56 -30.90 15.29
CA GLU A 732 23.15 -31.27 16.58
C GLU A 732 22.15 -31.33 17.75
N ARG A 733 20.83 -31.38 17.48
CA ARG A 733 19.78 -31.60 18.48
C ARG A 733 18.80 -32.68 18.06
N ASP A 734 18.13 -33.26 19.05
CA ASP A 734 17.11 -34.28 18.82
C ASP A 734 15.76 -33.69 18.38
N GLY A 735 15.57 -32.36 18.50
CA GLY A 735 14.35 -31.67 18.09
C GLY A 735 14.30 -30.20 18.53
N TRP A 736 13.29 -29.49 18.06
CA TRP A 736 13.01 -28.11 18.45
C TRP A 736 12.55 -28.07 19.91
N PRO A 737 13.18 -27.26 20.78
CA PRO A 737 12.79 -27.18 22.18
C PRO A 737 11.44 -26.48 22.30
N ILE A 738 10.45 -27.20 22.83
CA ILE A 738 9.09 -26.72 23.06
C ILE A 738 8.75 -26.85 24.53
N ARG A 739 8.14 -25.81 25.09
CA ARG A 739 7.62 -25.79 26.45
C ARG A 739 6.11 -25.73 26.41
N LEU A 740 5.44 -26.62 27.13
CA LEU A 740 4.00 -26.55 27.41
C LEU A 740 3.80 -25.96 28.80
N SER A 741 3.15 -24.80 28.88
CA SER A 741 2.80 -24.17 30.16
C SER A 741 1.41 -24.59 30.64
N ASN A 742 1.16 -24.49 31.95
CA ASN A 742 -0.16 -24.73 32.52
C ASN A 742 -1.11 -23.56 32.16
N PRO A 743 -2.26 -23.80 31.50
CA PRO A 743 -3.25 -22.74 31.21
C PRO A 743 -3.89 -22.08 32.45
N HIS A 744 -3.74 -22.67 33.64
CA HIS A 744 -4.15 -22.06 34.91
C HIS A 744 -3.04 -21.22 35.54
N ASP A 745 -1.77 -21.56 35.28
CA ASP A 745 -0.59 -20.83 35.74
C ASP A 745 0.51 -20.89 34.66
N PRO A 746 0.62 -19.86 33.80
CA PRO A 746 1.60 -19.84 32.72
C PRO A 746 3.06 -19.97 33.16
N ALA A 747 3.37 -19.67 34.43
CA ALA A 747 4.71 -19.81 35.00
C ALA A 747 5.07 -21.28 35.25
N GLU A 748 4.09 -22.15 35.47
CA GLU A 748 4.28 -23.58 35.62
C GLU A 748 4.54 -24.24 34.26
N THR A 749 5.53 -25.13 34.19
CA THR A 749 5.80 -25.94 33.01
C THR A 749 5.19 -27.32 33.18
N LEU A 750 4.26 -27.71 32.30
CA LEU A 750 3.67 -29.05 32.30
C LEU A 750 4.59 -30.09 31.66
N VAL A 751 5.19 -29.74 30.52
CA VAL A 751 6.04 -30.61 29.71
C VAL A 751 7.10 -29.78 28.99
N ARG A 752 8.32 -30.31 28.85
CA ARG A 752 9.32 -29.83 27.90
C ARG A 752 9.60 -30.97 26.93
N LEU A 753 9.53 -30.69 25.64
CA LEU A 753 9.68 -31.71 24.60
C LEU A 753 10.57 -31.20 23.47
N ALA A 754 11.26 -32.12 22.79
CA ALA A 754 12.02 -31.85 21.58
C ALA A 754 11.17 -32.30 20.38
N LEU A 755 10.61 -31.34 19.64
CA LEU A 755 9.68 -31.61 18.53
C LEU A 755 10.45 -31.75 17.21
N ALA A 756 10.33 -32.88 16.54
CA ALA A 756 10.97 -33.15 15.25
C ALA A 756 10.07 -34.01 14.37
N GLY A 757 9.67 -33.51 13.20
CA GLY A 757 8.82 -34.22 12.24
C GLY A 757 7.39 -34.47 12.71
N ARG A 758 6.95 -33.81 13.79
CA ARG A 758 5.65 -34.00 14.43
C ARG A 758 4.87 -32.68 14.54
N VAL A 759 3.59 -32.83 14.82
CA VAL A 759 2.65 -31.73 15.06
C VAL A 759 2.28 -31.70 16.54
N LEU A 760 2.21 -30.48 17.09
CA LEU A 760 1.65 -30.18 18.39
C LEU A 760 0.50 -29.19 18.21
N SER A 761 -0.71 -29.56 18.60
CA SER A 761 -1.90 -28.71 18.54
C SER A 761 -2.54 -28.54 19.91
N CYS A 762 -3.22 -27.42 20.12
CA CYS A 762 -3.85 -27.01 21.36
C CYS A 762 -5.16 -26.26 21.09
N SER A 763 -6.21 -26.69 21.76
CA SER A 763 -7.48 -25.96 21.83
C SER A 763 -7.79 -25.62 23.29
N GLY A 764 -8.27 -24.40 23.57
CA GLY A 764 -8.54 -23.97 24.94
C GLY A 764 -9.49 -22.78 25.04
N LEU A 765 -10.03 -22.55 26.23
CA LEU A 765 -11.10 -21.55 26.48
C LEU A 765 -10.59 -20.12 26.72
N GLU A 766 -9.29 -19.86 26.57
CA GLU A 766 -8.69 -18.54 26.84
C GLU A 766 -9.15 -17.46 25.88
N ARG A 767 -9.54 -17.83 24.65
CA ARG A 767 -10.15 -16.91 23.66
C ARG A 767 -11.68 -16.74 23.84
N GLY A 768 -12.23 -17.17 24.98
CA GLY A 768 -13.66 -17.06 25.34
C GLY A 768 -14.54 -18.23 24.88
N SER A 769 -15.86 -18.04 24.87
CA SER A 769 -16.89 -19.07 24.56
C SER A 769 -17.01 -19.48 23.08
N HIS A 770 -15.88 -19.60 22.37
CA HIS A 770 -15.87 -19.81 20.91
C HIS A 770 -15.89 -21.28 20.49
N ILE A 771 -15.66 -22.22 21.41
CA ILE A 771 -15.80 -23.66 21.17
C ILE A 771 -17.17 -24.08 21.70
N ILE A 772 -18.08 -24.43 20.78
CA ILE A 772 -19.45 -24.83 21.08
C ILE A 772 -19.57 -26.35 20.94
N ASP A 773 -20.23 -26.98 21.91
CA ASP A 773 -20.64 -28.37 21.80
C ASP A 773 -21.83 -28.46 20.82
N PRO A 774 -21.68 -29.14 19.66
CA PRO A 774 -22.74 -29.25 18.65
C PRO A 774 -23.99 -29.97 19.16
N VAL A 775 -23.88 -30.74 20.25
CA VAL A 775 -24.99 -31.51 20.83
C VAL A 775 -25.86 -30.65 21.74
N SER A 776 -25.23 -29.94 22.67
CA SER A 776 -25.95 -29.10 23.62
C SER A 776 -26.18 -27.68 23.12
N GLY A 777 -25.43 -27.25 22.09
CA GLY A 777 -25.40 -25.89 21.59
C GLY A 777 -24.83 -24.88 22.58
N ARG A 778 -24.10 -25.35 23.60
CA ARG A 778 -23.50 -24.54 24.67
C ARG A 778 -21.97 -24.53 24.58
N PRO A 779 -21.28 -23.52 25.13
CA PRO A 779 -19.83 -23.50 25.17
C PRO A 779 -19.27 -24.69 25.94
N ALA A 780 -18.13 -25.22 25.48
CA ALA A 780 -17.39 -26.25 26.19
C ALA A 780 -16.99 -25.75 27.59
N SER A 781 -17.24 -26.56 28.63
CA SER A 781 -17.05 -26.15 30.04
C SER A 781 -16.28 -27.15 30.89
N LYS A 782 -16.05 -28.38 30.39
CA LYS A 782 -15.42 -29.46 31.17
C LYS A 782 -13.89 -29.34 31.24
N ARG A 783 -13.27 -28.72 30.23
CA ARG A 783 -11.82 -28.64 30.06
C ARG A 783 -11.39 -27.19 29.84
N ARG A 784 -10.24 -26.82 30.41
CA ARG A 784 -9.60 -25.53 30.17
C ARG A 784 -8.85 -25.53 28.84
N ALA A 785 -8.12 -26.61 28.55
CA ALA A 785 -7.40 -26.82 27.31
C ALA A 785 -7.18 -28.32 27.03
N VAL A 786 -6.88 -28.63 25.78
CA VAL A 786 -6.42 -29.94 25.32
C VAL A 786 -5.20 -29.76 24.46
N TRP A 787 -4.15 -30.54 24.72
CA TRP A 787 -2.97 -30.66 23.88
C TRP A 787 -2.96 -32.02 23.17
N LEU A 788 -2.57 -32.02 21.90
CA LEU A 788 -2.37 -33.20 21.07
C LEU A 788 -1.00 -33.13 20.41
N LEU A 789 -0.14 -34.11 20.70
CA LEU A 789 1.12 -34.38 20.03
C LEU A 789 0.92 -35.59 19.10
N THR A 790 1.11 -35.42 17.80
CA THR A 790 0.75 -36.44 16.80
C THR A 790 1.60 -36.34 15.53
N ASP A 791 1.56 -37.40 14.72
CA ASP A 791 2.14 -37.44 13.37
C ASP A 791 1.13 -37.11 12.26
N PHE A 792 -0.12 -36.81 12.64
CA PHE A 792 -1.12 -36.33 11.69
C PHE A 792 -0.76 -34.98 11.08
N SER A 793 -1.52 -34.59 10.06
CA SER A 793 -1.50 -33.22 9.54
C SER A 793 -1.94 -32.23 10.63
N ALA A 794 -1.39 -31.02 10.59
CA ALA A 794 -1.76 -29.94 11.50
C ALA A 794 -3.25 -29.60 11.39
N ALA A 795 -3.84 -29.68 10.20
CA ALA A 795 -5.29 -29.54 9.98
C ALA A 795 -6.10 -30.53 10.83
N LYS A 796 -5.73 -31.81 10.76
CA LYS A 796 -6.43 -32.88 11.48
C LYS A 796 -6.23 -32.76 12.99
N ALA A 797 -5.04 -32.36 13.44
CA ALA A 797 -4.76 -32.12 14.85
C ALA A 797 -5.57 -30.94 15.42
N ASP A 798 -5.69 -29.84 14.68
CA ASP A 798 -6.49 -28.65 15.06
C ASP A 798 -7.98 -29.03 15.25
N ALA A 799 -8.51 -29.83 14.32
CA ALA A 799 -9.89 -30.31 14.37
C ALA A 799 -10.13 -31.30 15.53
N LEU A 800 -9.20 -32.23 15.75
CA LEU A 800 -9.29 -33.20 16.86
C LEU A 800 -9.20 -32.53 18.23
N THR A 801 -8.30 -31.55 18.42
CA THR A 801 -8.22 -30.85 19.71
C THR A 801 -9.49 -30.06 20.00
N THR A 802 -10.12 -29.49 18.97
CA THR A 802 -11.45 -28.86 19.09
C THR A 802 -12.51 -29.88 19.52
N ALA A 803 -12.54 -31.07 18.93
CA ALA A 803 -13.44 -32.16 19.32
C ALA A 803 -13.19 -32.63 20.77
N PHE A 804 -11.93 -32.75 21.15
CA PHE A 804 -11.53 -33.23 22.48
C PHE A 804 -11.89 -32.24 23.59
N MET A 805 -12.16 -30.97 23.28
CA MET A 805 -12.70 -30.03 24.26
C MET A 805 -14.13 -30.39 24.70
N VAL A 806 -14.91 -31.07 23.84
CA VAL A 806 -16.33 -31.36 24.09
C VAL A 806 -16.61 -32.84 24.39
N LEU A 807 -15.82 -33.76 23.83
CA LEU A 807 -16.02 -35.21 23.99
C LEU A 807 -15.90 -35.69 25.45
N PRO A 808 -16.61 -36.74 25.89
CA PRO A 808 -16.34 -37.42 27.14
C PRO A 808 -14.89 -37.93 27.22
N THR A 809 -14.31 -37.99 28.42
CA THR A 809 -12.90 -38.39 28.60
C THR A 809 -12.65 -39.81 28.11
N GLU A 810 -13.64 -40.69 28.26
CA GLU A 810 -13.60 -42.09 27.80
C GLU A 810 -13.54 -42.17 26.27
N ALA A 811 -14.28 -41.31 25.57
CA ALA A 811 -14.25 -41.24 24.11
C ALA A 811 -12.91 -40.68 23.60
N VAL A 812 -12.34 -39.69 24.30
CA VAL A 812 -10.99 -39.18 23.98
C VAL A 812 -9.93 -40.27 24.20
N ALA A 813 -10.04 -41.05 25.28
CA ALA A 813 -9.14 -42.17 25.55
C ALA A 813 -9.23 -43.25 24.46
N GLN A 814 -10.45 -43.61 24.03
CA GLN A 814 -10.64 -44.55 22.94
C GLN A 814 -10.00 -44.07 21.62
N LEU A 815 -10.15 -42.79 21.27
CA LEU A 815 -9.54 -42.21 20.07
C LEU A 815 -8.01 -42.12 20.19
N ALA A 816 -7.48 -41.90 21.39
CA ALA A 816 -6.04 -41.91 21.64
C ALA A 816 -5.46 -43.34 21.56
N ASP A 817 -6.20 -44.36 22.00
CA ASP A 817 -5.77 -45.77 21.95
C ASP A 817 -5.67 -46.32 20.51
N GLU A 818 -6.40 -45.75 19.55
CA GLU A 818 -6.24 -46.06 18.12
C GLU A 818 -4.84 -45.68 17.60
N HIS A 819 -4.18 -44.72 18.25
CA HIS A 819 -2.87 -44.18 17.88
C HIS A 819 -1.98 -44.04 19.12
N PRO A 820 -1.47 -45.14 19.69
CA PRO A 820 -0.76 -45.12 20.98
C PRO A 820 0.55 -44.32 20.98
N GLN A 821 1.04 -43.93 19.79
CA GLN A 821 2.22 -43.07 19.59
C GLN A 821 1.90 -41.57 19.79
N ASP A 822 0.62 -41.22 19.83
CA ASP A 822 0.16 -39.86 20.05
C ASP A 822 0.10 -39.57 21.55
N GLY A 823 0.38 -38.32 21.92
CA GLY A 823 0.23 -37.83 23.28
C GLY A 823 -0.99 -36.91 23.36
N VAL A 824 -1.95 -37.24 24.22
CA VAL A 824 -3.10 -36.35 24.52
C VAL A 824 -3.03 -35.90 25.98
N MET A 825 -3.19 -34.61 26.23
CA MET A 825 -3.17 -34.05 27.58
C MET A 825 -4.40 -33.18 27.77
N LEU A 826 -5.27 -33.60 28.67
CA LEU A 826 -6.52 -32.94 29.00
C LEU A 826 -6.33 -32.12 30.26
N ILE A 827 -6.51 -30.80 30.16
CA ILE A 827 -6.45 -29.89 31.30
C ILE A 827 -7.88 -29.64 31.79
N PRO A 828 -8.23 -30.10 33.00
CA PRO A 828 -9.57 -29.86 33.56
C PRO A 828 -9.88 -28.37 33.71
N ALA A 829 -11.16 -28.00 33.62
CA ALA A 829 -11.59 -26.63 33.90
C ALA A 829 -11.42 -26.25 35.39
N ASP A 830 -11.53 -27.24 36.29
CA ASP A 830 -11.24 -27.09 37.71
C ASP A 830 -9.73 -27.17 37.96
N PRO A 831 -9.08 -26.10 38.46
CA PRO A 831 -7.64 -26.08 38.69
C PRO A 831 -7.19 -27.03 39.81
N THR A 832 -8.11 -27.58 40.61
CA THR A 832 -7.78 -28.56 41.66
C THR A 832 -7.56 -29.97 41.13
N GLN A 833 -7.99 -30.24 39.88
CA GLN A 833 -7.82 -31.54 39.24
C GLN A 833 -6.52 -31.56 38.43
N SER A 834 -5.74 -32.64 38.58
CA SER A 834 -4.51 -32.81 37.83
C SER A 834 -4.76 -33.04 36.33
N PRO A 835 -3.86 -32.55 35.45
CA PRO A 835 -3.88 -32.89 34.03
C PRO A 835 -3.91 -34.39 33.78
N LEU A 836 -4.83 -34.85 32.93
CA LEU A 836 -4.87 -36.25 32.49
C LEU A 836 -4.02 -36.41 31.23
N LYS A 837 -2.98 -37.25 31.32
CA LYS A 837 -2.12 -37.60 30.19
C LYS A 837 -2.50 -38.98 29.66
N LEU A 838 -2.74 -39.06 28.36
CA LEU A 838 -3.06 -40.28 27.62
C LEU A 838 -2.01 -40.48 26.53
N GLY A 839 -1.70 -41.73 26.21
CA GLY A 839 -0.70 -42.09 25.20
C GLY A 839 0.73 -41.72 25.60
N LEU A 840 1.59 -41.56 24.60
CA LEU A 840 3.04 -41.36 24.79
C LEU A 840 3.40 -39.87 24.79
N TRP A 841 3.90 -39.41 25.95
CA TRP A 841 4.52 -38.11 26.12
C TRP A 841 6.03 -38.32 26.34
N PRO A 842 6.90 -37.81 25.43
CA PRO A 842 8.35 -37.94 25.56
C PRO A 842 8.94 -37.15 26.73
#